data_AF-A0A7L7VVW0-F1
#
_entry.id   AF-A0A7L7VVW0-F1
#
_cell.length_a   1.000
_cell.length_b   1.000
_cell.length_c   1.000
_cell.angle_alpha   90.00
_cell.angle_beta   90.00
_cell.angle_gamma   90.00
#
_symmetry.space_group_name_H-M   'P 1'
#
loop_
_entity.id
_entity.type
_entity.pdbx_description
1 polymer ?
#
loop_
_entity_poly.entity_id
_entity_poly.type
_entity_poly.pdbx_seq_one_letter_code
_entity_poly.pdbx_strand_id
1 'polypeptide(L)'
;MTNFFGGVAAEQLPEGLYELLSTEVLSNRLSKEQELHPVFANVDDEDTPDILSRHVADAVRQALEAAKPTERVALANKLLQELKHADRIAPGPAQLRSLHRPDTLKRRQLRRPTTKLSDSALLTNSKDEPNLAAELRAEIGSANTVDLLCAFVRWTGLRLLEPALEQLKERGARLRVLTTTYMGATERRAIDELVNRYGAEVRINYETQATRLHAKAWLFRRNSGFDTAYVGSSNLSQAALLDGLEWNVRLSSVGTPTLLQKFEVTFDSYWEQRAFQSYDPERDGERLDAALERNGGRRTAVPGAATGLEVQPFLHQEEMLEELEAERLKGFNHNLLVAATGTGKTVIAALDYKRLSEAAGRDLKLLFVAHRQEILKQAMRTYRDVMQDGAFGELYVGDHKPKEWKHIFASVQSLSSLGIEQLEPDFFDVVVIDEFHHAMAPTYRRLLDYLQPQQLLGLTATPERGDGVDVAKQFFDGRTASELRLWDALDADLLVPFHYFGVSDDVDLSQLEWKRGNYDAAQLSNLYTGNDARAAKVIRELRDKVTSTDQMRAIGFCVSVQHAHYMAEVFNRAGIAAVAVDGSTDDADRADALERLRRREINCIFAVDLFNEGLDLPQVDTILLLRPTQSATIFLQQLGRGLRRAEGKAVLTVMDFIGQQRREFRFDLRYRALTGYGRKELEKAVEDEFPYLPSGSQIVLDRVAQKVVLDNIKAQLRFNRAQLVRDIASYAETELEAYLEQSGNDVKSIYRSTRDSWTGYLRLAGLIEGFSPLETVLRGKIEDRTDADEKKLLGRMAALIHVDDPERAEAYSMLVGPDAPRYAELGMREQTFARMLFYTLWDDGGGFQTYDDGLDYLRGYQFVCSEIRQIVKLGVAASKHAAKGLGAGLQHVPLLSHATYRREEILAALQYGSLELGKNVQHREGVAWCPATSTDAFFVTLNKDDKKHSATTMYKDYAISPELFHWESQNATSPGSPTGKRYLDRASHGSKVLIFTRDTADDETGLTVPYTCLGQVDYVQHKGEKPIAITWKLHRPMPADVFATAAPVAQ
;
A
#
# COMPACT_ATOMS: atom_id res chain seq x y z
N MET A 1 15.85 -40.61 12.37
CA MET A 1 14.89 -40.40 13.48
C MET A 1 15.11 -38.99 14.00
N THR A 2 14.25 -38.05 13.62
CA THR A 2 14.30 -36.68 14.11
C THR A 2 13.70 -36.66 15.52
N ASN A 3 14.58 -36.63 16.52
CA ASN A 3 14.18 -36.39 17.91
C ASN A 3 13.78 -34.92 18.03
N PHE A 4 12.49 -34.65 18.18
CA PHE A 4 12.01 -33.38 18.72
C PHE A 4 12.58 -33.22 20.13
N PHE A 5 13.36 -32.17 20.39
CA PHE A 5 13.77 -31.80 21.74
C PHE A 5 12.73 -30.86 22.34
N GLY A 6 12.06 -31.32 23.40
CA GLY A 6 11.07 -30.53 24.15
C GLY A 6 10.23 -31.29 25.16
N GLY A 7 10.19 -32.63 25.11
CA GLY A 7 9.51 -33.45 26.12
C GLY A 7 9.06 -34.78 25.53
N VAL A 8 9.60 -35.87 26.08
CA VAL A 8 9.24 -37.30 25.89
C VAL A 8 8.95 -37.69 24.43
N ALA A 9 9.83 -38.51 23.83
CA ALA A 9 9.48 -39.25 22.62
C ALA A 9 8.27 -40.14 22.92
N ALA A 10 7.06 -39.66 22.63
CA ALA A 10 5.86 -40.47 22.75
C ALA A 10 5.97 -41.61 21.73
N GLU A 11 5.69 -42.85 22.17
CA GLU A 11 5.61 -44.01 21.27
C GLU A 11 4.54 -43.82 20.18
N GLN A 12 3.58 -42.92 20.41
CA GLN A 12 2.49 -42.53 19.51
C GLN A 12 2.56 -41.05 19.12
N LEU A 13 2.18 -40.73 17.88
CA LEU A 13 2.10 -39.34 17.40
C LEU A 13 0.80 -38.69 17.92
N PRO A 14 0.84 -37.57 18.68
CA PRO A 14 -0.38 -36.90 19.15
C PRO A 14 -1.18 -36.24 18.01
N GLU A 15 -2.46 -35.95 18.25
CA GLU A 15 -3.25 -35.09 17.34
C GLU A 15 -2.64 -33.66 17.31
N GLY A 16 -2.38 -33.12 16.12
CA GLY A 16 -1.78 -31.79 15.97
C GLY A 16 -1.22 -31.51 14.57
N LEU A 17 -0.57 -30.35 14.43
CA LEU A 17 0.09 -29.92 13.20
C LEU A 17 1.55 -30.40 13.17
N TYR A 18 1.99 -30.85 11.99
CA TYR A 18 3.32 -31.41 11.77
C TYR A 18 3.97 -30.84 10.51
N GLU A 19 5.28 -30.56 10.60
CA GLU A 19 6.14 -30.21 9.46
C GLU A 19 7.21 -31.30 9.27
N LEU A 20 6.76 -32.53 9.05
CA LEU A 20 7.64 -33.69 8.90
C LEU A 20 7.76 -34.13 7.45
N LEU A 21 8.99 -34.39 6.99
CA LEU A 21 9.23 -35.01 5.70
C LEU A 21 8.65 -36.43 5.68
N SER A 22 7.96 -36.78 4.59
CA SER A 22 7.51 -38.15 4.36
C SER A 22 8.70 -39.09 4.17
N THR A 23 9.02 -39.86 5.21
CA THR A 23 10.13 -40.83 5.22
C THR A 23 9.59 -42.24 5.46
N GLU A 24 10.31 -43.26 5.04
CA GLU A 24 9.92 -44.67 5.28
C GLU A 24 9.66 -44.97 6.76
N VAL A 25 10.47 -44.37 7.65
CA VAL A 25 10.32 -44.51 9.10
C VAL A 25 9.03 -43.85 9.60
N LEU A 26 8.66 -42.68 9.07
CA LEU A 26 7.41 -42.00 9.44
C LEU A 26 6.20 -42.78 8.91
N SER A 27 6.24 -43.25 7.66
CA SER A 27 5.19 -44.08 7.06
C SER A 27 4.94 -45.35 7.88
N ASN A 28 6.01 -45.98 8.38
CA ASN A 28 5.92 -47.16 9.26
C ASN A 28 5.40 -46.86 10.68
N ARG A 29 5.44 -45.60 11.13
CA ARG A 29 4.83 -45.18 12.40
C ARG A 29 3.35 -44.87 12.21
N LEU A 30 3.01 -44.10 11.18
CA LEU A 30 1.63 -43.75 10.83
C LEU A 30 0.78 -44.98 10.52
N SER A 31 1.34 -46.03 9.92
CA SER A 31 0.62 -47.28 9.69
C SER A 31 0.20 -48.03 10.95
N LYS A 32 0.74 -47.65 12.12
CA LYS A 32 0.38 -48.21 13.43
C LYS A 32 -0.66 -47.36 14.17
N GLU A 33 -0.96 -46.16 13.69
CA GLU A 33 -1.96 -45.25 14.27
C GLU A 33 -3.29 -45.42 13.53
N GLN A 34 -4.25 -46.09 14.16
CA GLN A 34 -5.55 -46.40 13.53
C GLN A 34 -6.62 -45.32 13.76
N GLU A 35 -6.41 -44.43 14.73
CA GLU A 35 -7.39 -43.41 15.14
C GLU A 35 -7.12 -42.03 14.54
N LEU A 36 -5.98 -41.84 13.86
CA LEU A 36 -5.56 -40.55 13.30
C LEU A 36 -5.45 -40.61 11.77
N HIS A 37 -5.91 -39.56 11.09
CA HIS A 37 -5.85 -39.44 9.64
C HIS A 37 -4.73 -38.49 9.20
N PRO A 38 -3.65 -38.98 8.58
CA PRO A 38 -2.58 -38.11 8.08
C PRO A 38 -3.03 -37.39 6.81
N VAL A 39 -2.75 -36.09 6.74
CA VAL A 39 -2.91 -35.28 5.53
C VAL A 39 -1.52 -34.86 5.06
N PHE A 40 -1.18 -35.21 3.82
CA PHE A 40 0.09 -34.83 3.21
C PHE A 40 -0.15 -33.76 2.14
N ALA A 41 0.73 -32.77 2.11
CA ALA A 41 0.83 -31.78 1.04
C ALA A 41 2.18 -31.95 0.33
N ASN A 42 2.24 -31.59 -0.95
CA ASN A 42 3.50 -31.48 -1.66
C ASN A 42 4.31 -30.30 -1.09
N VAL A 43 5.62 -30.48 -0.98
CA VAL A 43 6.55 -29.40 -0.65
C VAL A 43 6.77 -28.57 -1.91
N ASP A 44 6.76 -27.25 -1.78
CA ASP A 44 7.02 -26.35 -2.90
C ASP A 44 8.49 -26.48 -3.38
N ASP A 45 8.73 -26.29 -4.68
CA ASP A 45 10.06 -26.52 -5.28
C ASP A 45 11.15 -25.61 -4.68
N GLU A 46 10.79 -24.41 -4.21
CA GLU A 46 11.72 -23.46 -3.58
C GLU A 46 12.15 -23.88 -2.17
N ASP A 47 11.24 -24.48 -1.39
CA ASP A 47 11.50 -24.91 -0.01
C ASP A 47 12.18 -26.30 0.04
N THR A 48 12.08 -27.05 -1.06
CA THR A 48 12.59 -28.42 -1.16
C THR A 48 14.08 -28.53 -0.81
N PRO A 49 15.00 -27.69 -1.34
CA PRO A 49 16.41 -27.73 -0.96
C PRO A 49 16.65 -27.54 0.55
N ASP A 50 15.91 -26.62 1.18
CA ASP A 50 16.07 -26.31 2.61
C ASP A 50 15.53 -27.44 3.49
N ILE A 51 14.36 -27.99 3.18
CA ILE A 51 13.76 -29.08 3.94
C ILE A 51 14.61 -30.35 3.84
N LEU A 52 15.08 -30.70 2.64
CA LEU A 52 15.94 -31.88 2.44
C LEU A 52 17.32 -31.69 3.07
N SER A 53 17.90 -30.49 2.95
CA SER A 53 19.21 -30.22 3.54
C SER A 53 19.18 -30.26 5.07
N ARG A 54 18.11 -29.79 5.73
CA ARG A 54 17.91 -29.95 7.18
C ARG A 54 17.92 -31.42 7.59
N HIS A 55 17.16 -32.27 6.88
CA HIS A 55 17.12 -33.70 7.16
C HIS A 55 18.51 -34.37 7.02
N VAL A 56 19.24 -34.04 5.96
CA VAL A 56 20.60 -34.55 5.73
C VAL A 56 21.58 -34.00 6.77
N ALA A 57 21.50 -32.71 7.12
CA ALA A 57 22.36 -32.07 8.09
C ALA A 57 22.21 -32.70 9.49
N ASP A 58 20.99 -33.05 9.89
CA ASP A 58 20.73 -33.75 11.15
C ASP A 58 21.38 -35.14 11.15
N ALA A 59 21.24 -35.90 10.05
CA ALA A 59 21.88 -37.21 9.91
C ALA A 59 23.42 -37.11 9.95
N VAL A 60 24.00 -36.10 9.27
CA VAL A 60 25.44 -35.83 9.28
C VAL A 60 25.92 -35.43 10.67
N ARG A 61 25.17 -34.59 11.40
CA ARG A 61 25.48 -34.20 12.78
C ARG A 61 25.53 -35.43 13.69
N GLN A 62 24.52 -36.28 13.65
CA GLN A 62 24.48 -37.53 14.42
C GLN A 62 25.67 -38.44 14.10
N ALA A 63 26.03 -38.58 12.82
CA ALA A 63 27.20 -39.36 12.41
C ALA A 63 28.52 -38.79 12.94
N LEU A 64 28.68 -37.46 12.92
CA LEU A 64 29.88 -36.79 13.45
C LEU A 64 29.98 -36.84 14.98
N GLU A 65 28.86 -36.78 15.68
CA GLU A 65 28.79 -36.93 17.14
C GLU A 65 29.20 -38.34 17.57
N ALA A 66 28.69 -39.36 16.87
CA ALA A 66 29.03 -40.77 17.11
C ALA A 66 30.48 -41.13 16.74
N ALA A 67 31.08 -40.42 15.78
CA ALA A 67 32.46 -40.65 15.36
C ALA A 67 33.49 -40.22 16.43
N LYS A 68 34.61 -40.95 16.50
CA LYS A 68 35.73 -40.58 17.40
C LYS A 68 36.31 -39.22 17.01
N PRO A 69 36.76 -38.38 17.97
CA PRO A 69 37.29 -37.04 17.68
C PRO A 69 38.37 -36.99 16.59
N THR A 70 39.25 -38.00 16.54
CA THR A 70 40.34 -38.12 15.55
C THR A 70 39.85 -38.44 14.13
N GLU A 71 38.66 -39.00 13.99
CA GLU A 71 38.09 -39.46 12.71
C GLU A 71 37.09 -38.46 12.12
N ARG A 72 36.60 -37.49 12.91
CA ARG A 72 35.58 -36.51 12.50
C ARG A 72 35.95 -35.72 11.25
N VAL A 73 37.20 -35.24 11.15
CA VAL A 73 37.67 -34.48 9.96
C VAL A 73 37.72 -35.36 8.72
N ALA A 74 38.18 -36.61 8.87
CA ALA A 74 38.23 -37.56 7.76
C ALA A 74 36.83 -37.92 7.27
N LEU A 75 35.88 -38.12 8.18
CA LEU A 75 34.48 -38.39 7.86
C LEU A 75 33.83 -37.18 7.15
N ALA A 76 34.03 -35.96 7.64
CA ALA A 76 33.53 -34.74 7.01
C ALA A 76 34.09 -34.55 5.59
N ASN A 77 35.40 -34.73 5.40
CA ASN A 77 36.02 -34.64 4.06
C ASN A 77 35.53 -35.73 3.10
N LYS A 78 35.23 -36.93 3.60
CA LYS A 78 34.62 -37.99 2.80
C LYS A 78 33.23 -37.57 2.30
N LEU A 79 32.40 -36.99 3.18
CA LEU A 79 31.08 -36.48 2.79
C LEU A 79 31.19 -35.33 1.78
N LEU A 80 32.10 -34.39 1.98
CA LEU A 80 32.36 -33.29 1.03
C LEU A 80 32.81 -33.82 -0.35
N GLN A 81 33.59 -34.90 -0.39
CA GLN A 81 34.02 -35.53 -1.63
C GLN A 81 32.84 -36.17 -2.39
N GLU A 82 31.92 -36.85 -1.70
CA GLU A 82 30.71 -37.41 -2.31
C GLU A 82 29.80 -36.31 -2.88
N LEU A 83 29.74 -35.16 -2.20
CA LEU A 83 29.06 -33.95 -2.67
C LEU A 83 29.83 -33.19 -3.77
N LYS A 84 31.01 -33.69 -4.18
CA LYS A 84 31.90 -33.06 -5.17
C LYS A 84 32.29 -31.62 -4.80
N HIS A 85 32.38 -31.31 -3.51
CA HIS A 85 32.81 -30.00 -3.02
C HIS A 85 34.35 -29.88 -3.06
N ALA A 86 34.87 -28.79 -3.62
CA ALA A 86 36.31 -28.61 -3.85
C ALA A 86 37.10 -28.24 -2.58
N ASP A 87 36.48 -27.50 -1.66
CA ASP A 87 37.12 -27.06 -0.42
C ASP A 87 37.14 -28.18 0.63
N ARG A 88 38.32 -28.52 1.16
CA ARG A 88 38.54 -29.62 2.10
C ARG A 88 39.06 -29.10 3.44
N ILE A 89 38.61 -29.71 4.53
CA ILE A 89 39.00 -29.35 5.89
C ILE A 89 40.44 -29.84 6.15
N ALA A 90 41.32 -28.94 6.59
CA ALA A 90 42.69 -29.27 6.96
C ALA A 90 42.77 -30.16 8.23
N PRO A 91 43.88 -30.90 8.45
CA PRO A 91 44.07 -31.69 9.67
C PRO A 91 44.04 -30.84 10.94
N GLY A 92 43.38 -31.33 12.00
CA GLY A 92 43.26 -30.63 13.28
C GLY A 92 42.34 -29.41 13.18
N PRO A 93 41.01 -29.56 13.41
CA PRO A 93 40.04 -28.53 13.05
C PRO A 93 40.38 -27.21 13.75
N ALA A 94 40.80 -26.23 12.96
CA ALA A 94 41.18 -24.90 13.43
C ALA A 94 40.23 -23.87 12.83
N GLN A 95 39.81 -22.88 13.64
CA GLN A 95 38.94 -21.80 13.20
C GLN A 95 39.72 -20.50 13.19
N LEU A 96 39.67 -19.76 12.07
CA LEU A 96 40.19 -18.40 12.01
C LEU A 96 39.35 -17.50 12.93
N ARG A 97 39.96 -16.94 13.97
CA ARG A 97 39.25 -16.11 14.98
C ARG A 97 39.45 -14.61 14.82
N SER A 98 40.59 -14.17 14.30
CA SER A 98 40.90 -12.76 14.09
C SER A 98 42.08 -12.59 13.14
N LEU A 99 42.10 -11.49 12.39
CA LEU A 99 43.22 -11.05 11.54
C LEU A 99 43.69 -9.67 12.00
N HIS A 100 45.01 -9.46 12.03
CA HIS A 100 45.62 -8.20 12.45
C HIS A 100 46.79 -7.86 11.52
N ARG A 101 47.05 -6.56 11.33
CA ARG A 101 48.28 -6.13 10.64
C ARG A 101 49.48 -6.30 11.60
N PRO A 102 50.65 -6.76 11.12
CA PRO A 102 51.82 -7.01 11.95
C PRO A 102 52.22 -5.82 12.84
N ASP A 103 52.13 -4.60 12.31
CA ASP A 103 52.59 -3.39 13.02
C ASP A 103 51.58 -2.84 14.04
N THR A 104 50.37 -3.41 14.11
CA THR A 104 49.30 -2.97 15.04
C THR A 104 49.22 -3.79 16.34
N LEU A 105 50.15 -4.74 16.53
CA LEU A 105 50.15 -5.72 17.63
C LEU A 105 50.18 -5.12 19.05
N LYS A 106 50.54 -3.85 19.23
CA LYS A 106 50.57 -3.21 20.57
C LYS A 106 49.24 -2.58 21.04
N ARG A 107 48.15 -2.56 20.25
CA ARG A 107 46.89 -1.88 20.67
C ARG A 107 45.56 -2.57 20.37
N ARG A 108 45.47 -3.67 19.60
CA ARG A 108 44.18 -4.28 19.24
C ARG A 108 44.04 -5.73 19.70
N GLN A 109 43.71 -5.93 20.98
CA GLN A 109 43.08 -7.19 21.41
C GLN A 109 41.57 -7.05 21.20
N LEU A 110 41.08 -7.47 20.04
CA LEU A 110 39.64 -7.58 19.78
C LEU A 110 39.06 -8.67 20.69
N ARG A 111 38.28 -8.28 21.70
CA ARG A 111 37.59 -9.21 22.58
C ARG A 111 36.33 -9.69 21.89
N ARG A 112 36.22 -11.00 21.66
CA ARG A 112 35.01 -11.63 21.13
C ARG A 112 33.89 -11.59 22.19
N PRO A 113 32.62 -11.42 21.80
CA PRO A 113 31.48 -11.70 22.68
C PRO A 113 31.54 -13.12 23.24
N THR A 114 30.91 -13.33 24.40
CA THR A 114 30.83 -14.65 25.06
C THR A 114 30.02 -15.60 24.19
N THR A 115 28.94 -15.08 23.61
CA THR A 115 28.17 -15.77 22.58
C THR A 115 28.96 -15.78 21.28
N LYS A 116 29.06 -16.94 20.62
CA LYS A 116 29.81 -17.04 19.37
C LYS A 116 29.13 -16.18 18.29
N LEU A 117 29.94 -15.51 17.47
CA LEU A 117 29.43 -14.74 16.33
C LEU A 117 28.52 -15.56 15.39
N SER A 118 28.69 -16.88 15.32
CA SER A 118 27.88 -17.78 14.51
C SER A 118 26.54 -18.16 15.14
N ASP A 119 26.38 -18.09 16.45
CA ASP A 119 25.31 -18.78 17.17
C ASP A 119 24.16 -17.81 17.49
N SER A 120 22.91 -18.24 17.38
CA SER A 120 21.77 -17.49 17.90
C SER A 120 21.53 -17.84 19.37
N ALA A 121 21.06 -16.88 20.17
CA ALA A 121 20.88 -17.07 21.62
C ALA A 121 19.69 -16.26 22.16
N LEU A 122 19.08 -16.72 23.24
CA LEU A 122 18.17 -15.94 24.07
C LEU A 122 18.93 -15.49 25.32
N LEU A 123 18.89 -14.19 25.61
CA LEU A 123 19.54 -13.58 26.77
C LEU A 123 18.46 -13.05 27.71
N THR A 124 18.46 -13.54 28.96
CA THR A 124 17.43 -13.26 29.95
C THR A 124 17.91 -12.46 31.17
N ASN A 125 19.17 -12.03 31.17
CA ASN A 125 19.88 -11.46 32.33
C ASN A 125 19.88 -12.40 33.55
N SER A 126 19.83 -13.72 33.32
CA SER A 126 19.94 -14.73 34.39
C SER A 126 21.36 -14.77 34.97
N LYS A 127 21.50 -15.24 36.22
CA LYS A 127 22.79 -15.23 36.97
C LYS A 127 23.91 -16.01 36.27
N ASP A 128 23.57 -17.05 35.51
CA ASP A 128 24.51 -17.92 34.79
C ASP A 128 24.70 -17.52 33.31
N GLU A 129 24.10 -16.40 32.87
CA GLU A 129 24.21 -15.86 31.52
C GLU A 129 25.06 -14.58 31.49
N PRO A 130 25.74 -14.28 30.36
CA PRO A 130 26.40 -12.99 30.21
C PRO A 130 25.34 -11.88 30.16
N ASN A 131 25.53 -10.84 30.98
CA ASN A 131 24.64 -9.68 30.91
C ASN A 131 24.76 -8.97 29.54
N LEU A 132 23.64 -8.38 29.10
CA LEU A 132 23.56 -7.76 27.78
C LEU A 132 24.62 -6.64 27.61
N ALA A 133 24.85 -5.81 28.63
CA ALA A 133 25.85 -4.75 28.58
C ALA A 133 27.28 -5.26 28.29
N ALA A 134 27.66 -6.44 28.77
CA ALA A 134 28.96 -7.05 28.49
C ALA A 134 29.05 -7.52 27.04
N GLU A 135 28.01 -8.15 26.51
CA GLU A 135 27.94 -8.58 25.11
C GLU A 135 27.98 -7.35 24.18
N LEU A 136 27.15 -6.34 24.41
CA LEU A 136 27.11 -5.12 23.60
C LEU A 136 28.48 -4.43 23.52
N ARG A 137 29.22 -4.32 24.63
CA ARG A 137 30.58 -3.75 24.63
C ARG A 137 31.55 -4.53 23.73
N ALA A 138 31.48 -5.87 23.75
CA ALA A 138 32.32 -6.71 22.90
C ALA A 138 31.90 -6.62 21.41
N GLU A 139 30.60 -6.54 21.15
CA GLU A 139 30.05 -6.37 19.81
C GLU A 139 30.49 -5.01 19.20
N ILE A 140 30.29 -3.89 19.92
CA ILE A 140 30.75 -2.55 19.53
C ILE A 140 32.27 -2.52 19.27
N GLY A 141 33.05 -3.19 20.12
CA GLY A 141 34.50 -3.28 20.00
C GLY A 141 34.99 -3.90 18.69
N SER A 142 34.15 -4.67 17.99
CA SER A 142 34.50 -5.36 16.74
C SER A 142 33.71 -4.91 15.50
N ALA A 143 32.60 -4.17 15.67
CA ALA A 143 31.71 -3.74 14.59
C ALA A 143 32.24 -2.55 13.79
N ASN A 144 32.10 -2.51 12.46
CA ASN A 144 32.45 -1.36 11.62
C ASN A 144 31.34 -0.30 11.58
N THR A 145 30.09 -0.74 11.71
CA THR A 145 28.92 0.12 11.87
C THR A 145 28.07 -0.43 13.00
N VAL A 146 27.60 0.46 13.86
CA VAL A 146 26.67 0.14 14.95
C VAL A 146 25.38 0.91 14.70
N ASP A 147 24.29 0.15 14.61
CA ASP A 147 22.96 0.64 14.34
C ASP A 147 22.09 0.38 15.59
N LEU A 148 21.53 1.44 16.17
CA LEU A 148 20.69 1.38 17.36
C LEU A 148 19.29 1.86 17.01
N LEU A 149 18.29 1.00 17.20
CA LEU A 149 16.88 1.36 17.17
C LEU A 149 16.34 1.26 18.61
N CYS A 150 16.00 2.38 19.22
CA CYS A 150 15.58 2.37 20.62
C CYS A 150 14.50 3.40 20.93
N ALA A 151 13.40 2.92 21.51
CA ALA A 151 12.32 3.77 21.96
C ALA A 151 12.80 4.78 23.02
N PHE A 152 13.61 4.35 24.00
CA PHE A 152 14.09 5.20 25.10
C PHE A 152 15.61 5.19 25.22
N VAL A 153 16.19 6.39 25.18
CA VAL A 153 17.62 6.60 25.41
C VAL A 153 17.81 7.38 26.70
N ARG A 154 18.39 6.74 27.73
CA ARG A 154 18.69 7.36 29.02
C ARG A 154 20.18 7.43 29.28
N TRP A 155 20.62 8.49 29.96
CA TRP A 155 22.01 8.71 30.31
C TRP A 155 22.59 7.55 31.12
N THR A 156 21.80 7.00 32.06
CA THR A 156 22.24 5.87 32.90
C THR A 156 22.57 4.60 32.11
N GLY A 157 21.89 4.37 30.97
CA GLY A 157 22.18 3.23 30.10
C GLY A 157 23.38 3.50 29.21
N LEU A 158 23.44 4.70 28.61
CA LEU A 158 24.55 5.14 27.77
C LEU A 158 25.89 5.07 28.51
N ARG A 159 25.92 5.47 29.78
CA ARG A 159 27.12 5.44 30.63
C ARG A 159 27.76 4.05 30.78
N LEU A 160 26.98 2.98 30.64
CA LEU A 160 27.51 1.61 30.72
C LEU A 160 28.36 1.23 29.49
N LEU A 161 28.18 1.95 28.38
CA LEU A 161 28.80 1.66 27.08
C LEU A 161 29.89 2.68 26.70
N GLU A 162 30.14 3.75 27.48
CA GLU A 162 31.06 4.85 27.11
C GLU A 162 32.42 4.36 26.59
N PRO A 163 33.15 3.45 27.26
CA PRO A 163 34.49 3.08 26.80
C PRO A 163 34.47 2.40 25.42
N ALA A 164 33.40 1.68 25.09
CA ALA A 164 33.25 1.02 23.80
C ALA A 164 32.85 2.03 22.71
N LEU A 165 32.01 3.00 23.03
CA LEU A 165 31.58 4.06 22.10
C LEU A 165 32.72 5.04 21.79
N GLU A 166 33.56 5.39 22.77
CA GLU A 166 34.77 6.19 22.53
C GLU A 166 35.72 5.49 21.57
N GLN A 167 35.97 4.19 21.80
CA GLN A 167 36.79 3.38 20.90
C GLN A 167 36.18 3.28 19.50
N LEU A 168 34.84 3.20 19.39
CA LEU A 168 34.14 3.18 18.10
C LEU A 168 34.42 4.48 17.31
N LYS A 169 34.29 5.64 17.96
CA LYS A 169 34.59 6.95 17.37
C LYS A 169 36.05 7.11 17.00
N GLU A 170 36.98 6.75 17.87
CA GLU A 170 38.43 6.81 17.60
C GLU A 170 38.83 5.97 16.38
N ARG A 171 38.09 4.89 16.12
CA ARG A 171 38.30 4.02 14.96
C ARG A 171 37.69 4.57 13.67
N GLY A 172 36.94 5.67 13.72
CA GLY A 172 36.18 6.18 12.58
C GLY A 172 35.05 5.25 12.14
N ALA A 173 34.54 4.41 13.05
CA ALA A 173 33.39 3.55 12.77
C ALA A 173 32.08 4.34 12.89
N ARG A 174 31.07 3.96 12.13
CA ARG A 174 29.80 4.70 12.04
C ARG A 174 28.86 4.26 13.15
N LEU A 175 28.20 5.21 13.80
CA LEU A 175 27.16 4.98 14.81
C LEU A 175 25.88 5.67 14.36
N ARG A 176 24.82 4.91 14.09
CA ARG A 176 23.51 5.40 13.67
C ARG A 176 22.49 5.09 14.76
N VAL A 177 21.72 6.09 15.17
CA VAL A 177 20.72 5.96 16.24
C VAL A 177 19.36 6.46 15.76
N LEU A 178 18.35 5.58 15.80
CA LEU A 178 16.95 5.90 15.62
C LEU A 178 16.24 5.89 16.96
N THR A 179 15.51 6.96 17.26
CA THR A 179 14.73 7.07 18.50
C THR A 179 13.45 7.89 18.30
N THR A 180 12.63 7.97 19.34
CA THR A 180 11.35 8.67 19.32
C THR A 180 11.13 9.47 20.61
N THR A 181 10.24 10.45 20.54
CA THR A 181 9.75 11.23 21.69
C THR A 181 8.48 10.65 22.33
N TYR A 182 8.00 9.50 21.84
CA TYR A 182 6.67 8.91 22.06
C TYR A 182 6.16 8.74 23.52
N MET A 183 7.00 8.82 24.56
CA MET A 183 6.54 8.79 25.96
C MET A 183 7.26 9.81 26.86
N GLY A 184 8.00 10.75 26.27
CA GLY A 184 8.83 11.69 27.02
C GLY A 184 9.92 11.03 27.88
N ALA A 185 10.23 9.74 27.66
CA ALA A 185 11.14 8.96 28.51
C ALA A 185 12.61 9.00 28.06
N THR A 186 12.88 9.52 26.86
CA THR A 186 14.22 9.81 26.34
C THR A 186 14.77 11.08 26.98
N GLU A 187 16.04 11.07 27.36
CA GLU A 187 16.70 12.21 28.01
C GLU A 187 17.50 13.02 26.99
N ARG A 188 17.22 14.34 26.90
CA ARG A 188 17.95 15.30 26.06
C ARG A 188 19.47 15.12 26.16
N ARG A 189 20.01 15.16 27.38
CA ARG A 189 21.45 14.97 27.67
C ARG A 189 22.03 13.71 27.01
N ALA A 190 21.30 12.60 26.98
CA ALA A 190 21.81 11.35 26.43
C ALA A 190 21.95 11.42 24.90
N ILE A 191 21.03 12.12 24.24
CA ILE A 191 21.07 12.33 22.80
C ILE A 191 22.19 13.30 22.41
N ASP A 192 22.36 14.41 23.14
CA ASP A 192 23.43 15.39 22.89
C ASP A 192 24.82 14.74 22.99
N GLU A 193 25.02 13.88 23.99
CA GLU A 193 26.28 13.16 24.19
C GLU A 193 26.55 12.12 23.10
N LEU A 194 25.50 11.44 22.58
CA LEU A 194 25.62 10.58 21.40
C LEU A 194 26.20 11.34 20.21
N VAL A 195 25.68 12.52 19.91
CA VAL A 195 26.17 13.34 18.80
C VAL A 195 27.55 13.93 19.11
N ASN A 196 27.65 14.73 20.17
CA ASN A 196 28.83 15.56 20.45
C ASN A 196 30.06 14.71 20.85
N ARG A 197 29.87 13.81 21.82
CA ARG A 197 30.98 13.02 22.36
C ARG A 197 31.27 11.80 21.52
N TYR A 198 30.23 11.07 21.08
CA TYR A 198 30.41 9.79 20.38
C TYR A 198 30.29 9.88 18.84
N GLY A 199 29.98 11.06 18.28
CA GLY A 199 29.92 11.25 16.82
C GLY A 199 28.80 10.45 16.15
N ALA A 200 27.74 10.15 16.89
CA ALA A 200 26.60 9.43 16.36
C ALA A 200 25.79 10.31 15.40
N GLU A 201 25.34 9.70 14.30
CA GLU A 201 24.24 10.23 13.52
C GLU A 201 22.94 9.84 14.24
N VAL A 202 22.15 10.83 14.65
CA VAL A 202 20.87 10.59 15.32
C VAL A 202 19.74 11.07 14.42
N ARG A 203 18.73 10.23 14.22
CA ARG A 203 17.45 10.62 13.63
C ARG A 203 16.31 10.36 14.63
N ILE A 204 15.43 11.34 14.80
CA ILE A 204 14.35 11.33 15.80
C ILE A 204 12.99 11.42 15.11
N ASN A 205 12.08 10.53 15.50
CA ASN A 205 10.67 10.69 15.18
C ASN A 205 9.97 11.51 16.29
N TYR A 206 9.47 12.68 15.89
CA TYR A 206 8.75 13.62 16.77
C TYR A 206 7.23 13.41 16.76
N GLU A 207 6.71 12.58 15.86
CA GLU A 207 5.29 12.35 15.72
C GLU A 207 4.76 11.50 16.87
N THR A 208 3.64 11.94 17.43
CA THR A 208 3.03 11.31 18.60
C THR A 208 2.03 10.22 18.26
N GLN A 209 1.68 10.08 16.97
CA GLN A 209 0.48 9.34 16.53
C GLN A 209 0.68 8.41 15.32
N ALA A 210 1.76 8.52 14.54
CA ALA A 210 2.12 7.50 13.55
C ALA A 210 2.85 6.36 14.25
N THR A 211 2.43 5.12 13.99
CA THR A 211 3.11 3.85 14.32
C THR A 211 4.07 3.90 15.52
N ARG A 212 3.59 3.44 16.68
CA ARG A 212 4.33 3.47 17.95
C ARG A 212 5.65 2.69 17.84
N LEU A 213 6.76 3.38 17.55
CA LEU A 213 8.09 2.78 17.51
C LEU A 213 8.49 2.33 18.94
N HIS A 214 8.15 1.08 19.26
CA HIS A 214 8.55 0.38 20.48
C HIS A 214 9.59 -0.70 20.20
N ALA A 215 10.27 -0.65 19.06
CA ALA A 215 11.36 -1.56 18.79
C ALA A 215 12.57 -1.22 19.68
N LYS A 216 13.24 -2.26 20.19
CA LYS A 216 14.53 -2.16 20.85
C LYS A 216 15.46 -3.16 20.20
N ALA A 217 16.42 -2.64 19.46
CA ALA A 217 17.33 -3.48 18.74
C ALA A 217 18.69 -2.84 18.49
N TRP A 218 19.70 -3.70 18.43
CA TRP A 218 21.06 -3.38 18.07
C TRP A 218 21.46 -4.19 16.86
N LEU A 219 22.18 -3.58 15.93
CA LEU A 219 22.74 -4.24 14.77
C LEU A 219 24.21 -3.85 14.61
N PHE A 220 25.04 -4.87 14.47
CA PHE A 220 26.50 -4.77 14.44
C PHE A 220 27.01 -5.30 13.11
N ARG A 221 27.33 -4.37 12.20
CA ARG A 221 27.80 -4.72 10.86
C ARG A 221 29.31 -4.74 10.79
N ARG A 222 29.88 -5.76 10.15
CA ARG A 222 31.31 -6.00 10.05
C ARG A 222 31.69 -6.26 8.61
N ASN A 223 32.81 -5.68 8.19
CA ASN A 223 33.39 -5.98 6.87
C ASN A 223 33.83 -7.45 6.73
N SER A 224 33.90 -8.19 7.83
CA SER A 224 34.16 -9.64 7.84
C SER A 224 32.95 -10.49 7.46
N GLY A 225 31.74 -9.93 7.38
CA GLY A 225 30.49 -10.66 7.08
C GLY A 225 29.90 -11.47 8.25
N PHE A 226 30.41 -11.26 9.47
CA PHE A 226 29.94 -11.93 10.70
C PHE A 226 29.06 -10.97 11.52
N ASP A 227 27.98 -10.56 10.89
CA ASP A 227 27.09 -9.53 11.39
C ASP A 227 26.12 -10.12 12.40
N THR A 228 25.74 -9.32 13.39
CA THR A 228 24.96 -9.78 14.54
C THR A 228 23.93 -8.74 14.92
N ALA A 229 22.77 -9.18 15.39
CA ALA A 229 21.73 -8.28 15.90
C ALA A 229 21.17 -8.78 17.22
N TYR A 230 20.63 -7.88 18.02
CA TYR A 230 19.93 -8.16 19.26
C TYR A 230 18.57 -7.50 19.17
N VAL A 231 17.50 -8.24 19.38
CA VAL A 231 16.11 -7.74 19.33
C VAL A 231 15.40 -8.19 20.59
N GLY A 232 14.75 -7.26 21.29
CA GLY A 232 14.13 -7.59 22.56
C GLY A 232 13.37 -6.46 23.22
N SER A 233 13.19 -6.60 24.54
CA SER A 233 12.52 -5.62 25.38
C SER A 233 13.46 -4.54 25.95
N SER A 234 14.78 -4.69 25.78
CA SER A 234 15.76 -3.88 26.50
C SER A 234 16.06 -2.53 25.86
N ASN A 235 15.58 -1.45 26.49
CA ASN A 235 15.94 -0.08 26.14
C ASN A 235 17.38 0.28 26.58
N LEU A 236 17.92 1.41 26.10
CA LEU A 236 19.20 1.94 26.58
C LEU A 236 19.01 2.62 27.94
N SER A 237 18.87 1.80 28.99
CA SER A 237 18.75 2.21 30.39
C SER A 237 19.45 1.21 31.31
N GLN A 238 19.81 1.63 32.52
CA GLN A 238 20.48 0.72 33.48
C GLN A 238 19.59 -0.48 33.84
N ALA A 239 18.31 -0.24 34.12
CA ALA A 239 17.36 -1.29 34.49
C ALA A 239 17.27 -2.37 33.40
N ALA A 240 17.12 -1.98 32.14
CA ALA A 240 17.02 -2.92 31.02
C ALA A 240 18.32 -3.67 30.71
N LEU A 241 19.49 -3.05 30.93
CA LEU A 241 20.78 -3.66 30.57
C LEU A 241 21.40 -4.56 31.65
N LEU A 242 20.98 -4.43 32.92
CA LEU A 242 21.60 -5.12 34.05
C LEU A 242 20.59 -5.85 34.96
N ASP A 243 19.51 -5.19 35.38
CA ASP A 243 18.71 -5.61 36.54
C ASP A 243 17.29 -6.12 36.19
N GLY A 244 16.84 -5.91 34.96
CA GLY A 244 15.49 -6.23 34.48
C GLY A 244 15.34 -7.66 33.98
N LEU A 245 14.14 -8.22 34.17
CA LEU A 245 13.69 -9.43 33.50
C LEU A 245 13.38 -9.09 32.05
N GLU A 246 14.35 -9.32 31.18
CA GLU A 246 14.34 -8.85 29.80
C GLU A 246 14.59 -10.02 28.87
N TRP A 247 13.92 -10.09 27.73
CA TRP A 247 14.17 -11.11 26.73
C TRP A 247 14.82 -10.47 25.52
N ASN A 248 16.05 -10.88 25.22
CA ASN A 248 16.77 -10.41 24.03
C ASN A 248 17.20 -11.60 23.18
N VAL A 249 16.67 -11.66 21.96
CA VAL A 249 17.07 -12.65 20.98
C VAL A 249 18.25 -12.10 20.19
N ARG A 250 19.33 -12.85 20.18
CA ARG A 250 20.51 -12.61 19.36
C ARG A 250 20.39 -13.35 18.04
N LEU A 251 20.58 -12.62 16.95
CA LEU A 251 20.64 -13.10 15.57
C LEU A 251 22.08 -13.05 15.05
N SER A 252 22.38 -13.95 14.11
CA SER A 252 23.70 -14.12 13.51
C SER A 252 23.58 -14.31 12.01
N SER A 253 24.49 -13.72 11.23
CA SER A 253 24.54 -13.88 9.77
C SER A 253 24.82 -15.32 9.35
N VAL A 254 25.38 -16.15 10.24
CA VAL A 254 25.69 -17.56 9.96
C VAL A 254 24.55 -18.47 10.40
N GLY A 255 23.97 -18.21 11.57
CA GLY A 255 22.94 -19.07 12.16
C GLY A 255 21.54 -18.77 11.62
N THR A 256 21.28 -17.50 11.32
CA THR A 256 19.98 -16.99 10.88
C THR A 256 20.16 -15.92 9.79
N PRO A 257 20.78 -16.25 8.63
CA PRO A 257 21.11 -15.28 7.58
C PRO A 257 19.89 -14.50 7.08
N THR A 258 18.78 -15.20 6.83
CA THR A 258 17.54 -14.62 6.30
C THR A 258 16.91 -13.60 7.25
N LEU A 259 16.84 -13.93 8.54
CA LEU A 259 16.31 -13.04 9.57
C LEU A 259 17.22 -11.81 9.77
N LEU A 260 18.53 -12.00 9.73
CA LEU A 260 19.46 -10.88 9.87
C LEU A 260 19.36 -9.94 8.67
N GLN A 261 19.30 -10.48 7.45
CA GLN A 261 19.09 -9.69 6.24
C GLN A 261 17.80 -8.88 6.32
N LYS A 262 16.68 -9.51 6.69
CA LYS A 262 15.41 -8.80 6.90
C LYS A 262 15.57 -7.67 7.92
N PHE A 263 16.28 -7.92 9.02
CA PHE A 263 16.54 -6.91 10.05
C PHE A 263 17.36 -5.72 9.51
N GLU A 264 18.43 -5.98 8.75
CA GLU A 264 19.25 -4.95 8.12
C GLU A 264 18.45 -4.07 7.18
N VAL A 265 17.65 -4.70 6.31
CA VAL A 265 16.77 -4.06 5.34
C VAL A 265 15.75 -3.17 6.06
N THR A 266 15.05 -3.70 7.07
CA THR A 266 14.09 -2.94 7.88
C THR A 266 14.72 -1.74 8.57
N PHE A 267 15.93 -1.90 9.14
CA PHE A 267 16.63 -0.78 9.77
C PHE A 267 16.99 0.31 8.76
N ASP A 268 17.51 -0.05 7.59
CA ASP A 268 17.89 0.92 6.55
C ASP A 268 16.68 1.65 5.97
N SER A 269 15.53 0.96 5.83
CA SER A 269 14.26 1.61 5.47
C SER A 269 13.82 2.63 6.53
N TYR A 270 13.80 2.27 7.82
CA TYR A 270 13.49 3.23 8.89
C TYR A 270 14.48 4.39 8.94
N TRP A 271 15.75 4.11 8.66
CA TRP A 271 16.77 5.14 8.61
C TRP A 271 16.42 6.20 7.58
N GLU A 272 16.00 5.82 6.37
CA GLU A 272 15.68 6.74 5.28
C GLU A 272 14.22 7.24 5.24
N GLN A 273 13.38 6.83 6.18
CA GLN A 273 12.02 7.34 6.31
C GLN A 273 12.01 8.83 6.69
N ARG A 274 11.15 9.62 6.02
CA ARG A 274 11.01 11.06 6.25
C ARG A 274 10.57 11.42 7.68
N ALA A 275 9.81 10.54 8.33
CA ALA A 275 9.37 10.71 9.72
C ALA A 275 10.54 10.80 10.72
N PHE A 276 11.68 10.17 10.41
CA PHE A 276 12.89 10.22 11.22
C PHE A 276 13.79 11.38 10.76
N GLN A 277 13.75 12.48 11.49
CA GLN A 277 14.46 13.70 11.12
C GLN A 277 15.86 13.73 11.74
N SER A 278 16.86 14.15 10.96
CA SER A 278 18.22 14.36 11.47
C SER A 278 18.20 15.31 12.65
N TYR A 279 18.97 14.99 13.68
CA TYR A 279 19.05 15.78 14.88
C TYR A 279 20.45 16.37 15.07
N ASP A 280 20.49 17.69 15.22
CA ASP A 280 21.67 18.44 15.60
C ASP A 280 21.41 19.14 16.96
N PRO A 281 22.26 18.96 17.98
CA PRO A 281 22.04 19.56 19.30
C PRO A 281 21.91 21.08 19.28
N GLU A 282 22.65 21.79 18.44
CA GLU A 282 22.66 23.26 18.37
C GLU A 282 21.42 23.79 17.65
N ARG A 283 20.96 23.10 16.61
CA ARG A 283 19.78 23.52 15.82
C ARG A 283 18.46 23.04 16.42
N ASP A 284 18.40 21.77 16.83
CA ASP A 284 17.16 21.06 17.15
C ASP A 284 16.93 20.88 18.67
N GLY A 285 17.93 21.30 19.48
CA GLY A 285 17.77 21.94 20.79
C GLY A 285 16.38 21.89 21.45
N GLU A 286 15.77 23.05 21.39
CA GLU A 286 14.50 23.41 22.02
C GLU A 286 13.32 22.61 21.45
N ARG A 287 13.41 22.19 20.18
CA ARG A 287 12.37 21.36 19.54
C ARG A 287 12.25 20.00 20.24
N LEU A 288 13.38 19.38 20.58
CA LEU A 288 13.36 18.10 21.29
C LEU A 288 12.77 18.25 22.71
N ASP A 289 13.12 19.32 23.42
CA ASP A 289 12.57 19.57 24.76
C ASP A 289 11.06 19.78 24.70
N ALA A 290 10.57 20.62 23.78
CA ALA A 290 9.13 20.85 23.59
C ALA A 290 8.37 19.56 23.27
N ALA A 291 8.93 18.69 22.43
CA ALA A 291 8.32 17.40 22.08
C ALA A 291 8.31 16.43 23.25
N LEU A 292 9.39 16.32 24.02
CA LEU A 292 9.48 15.45 25.20
C LEU A 292 8.54 15.91 26.32
N GLU A 293 8.43 17.23 26.56
CA GLU A 293 7.51 17.80 27.55
C GLU A 293 6.05 17.52 27.21
N ARG A 294 5.67 17.74 25.94
CA ARG A 294 4.32 17.44 25.43
C ARG A 294 3.94 15.97 25.69
N ASN A 295 4.89 15.05 25.51
CA ASN A 295 4.64 13.61 25.59
C ASN A 295 4.84 13.02 27.01
N GLY A 296 5.48 13.76 27.91
CA GLY A 296 5.78 13.34 29.29
C GLY A 296 4.65 13.57 30.30
N GLY A 297 3.46 14.00 29.87
CA GLY A 297 2.28 14.19 30.73
C GLY A 297 2.33 15.42 31.65
N ARG A 298 3.28 16.35 31.46
CA ARG A 298 3.37 17.60 32.23
C ARG A 298 2.74 18.79 31.48
N ARG A 299 1.44 18.98 31.74
CA ARG A 299 0.60 20.18 31.49
C ARG A 299 0.16 20.52 30.05
N THR A 300 -1.09 21.01 30.04
CA THR A 300 -1.83 21.73 29.00
C THR A 300 -1.15 23.05 28.63
N ALA A 301 -0.40 23.07 27.54
CA ALA A 301 -0.10 24.30 26.83
C ALA A 301 -0.98 24.36 25.57
N VAL A 302 -1.83 25.38 25.51
CA VAL A 302 -2.51 25.78 24.28
C VAL A 302 -1.45 26.21 23.27
N PRO A 303 -1.45 25.72 22.01
CA PRO A 303 -0.53 26.25 21.01
C PRO A 303 -0.95 27.68 20.65
N GLY A 304 -0.23 28.65 21.19
CA GLY A 304 -0.22 30.02 20.70
C GLY A 304 0.78 30.13 19.55
N ALA A 305 0.27 30.59 18.40
CA ALA A 305 0.99 31.19 17.27
C ALA A 305 2.07 30.34 16.56
N ALA A 306 1.82 30.09 15.27
CA ALA A 306 2.81 30.02 14.20
C ALA A 306 4.15 29.34 14.55
N THR A 307 4.12 28.05 14.85
CA THR A 307 5.31 27.25 14.61
C THR A 307 5.45 27.14 13.09
N GLY A 308 6.54 27.67 12.53
CA GLY A 308 6.92 27.55 11.11
C GLY A 308 7.23 26.11 10.67
N LEU A 309 6.39 25.15 11.08
CA LEU A 309 6.40 23.77 10.66
C LEU A 309 5.74 23.70 9.29
N GLU A 310 6.55 23.55 8.26
CA GLU A 310 6.06 23.25 6.92
C GLU A 310 5.20 21.98 6.96
N VAL A 311 3.96 22.08 6.48
CA VAL A 311 3.06 20.93 6.35
C VAL A 311 3.57 20.09 5.17
N GLN A 312 4.06 18.89 5.46
CA GLN A 312 4.53 17.93 4.47
C GLN A 312 3.44 16.88 4.21
N PRO A 313 3.17 16.50 2.94
CA PRO A 313 2.19 15.45 2.63
C PRO A 313 2.63 14.09 3.19
N PHE A 314 1.67 13.34 3.71
CA PHE A 314 1.81 11.89 3.93
C PHE A 314 1.90 11.14 2.58
N LEU A 315 2.37 9.89 2.58
CA LEU A 315 2.56 9.11 1.34
C LEU A 315 1.28 9.05 0.50
N HIS A 316 0.14 8.70 1.12
CA HIS A 316 -1.15 8.68 0.43
C HIS A 316 -1.56 10.05 -0.11
N GLN A 317 -1.21 11.14 0.57
CA GLN A 317 -1.53 12.49 0.07
C GLN A 317 -0.66 12.83 -1.14
N GLU A 318 0.60 12.39 -1.16
CA GLU A 318 1.48 12.53 -2.31
C GLU A 318 0.95 11.73 -3.50
N GLU A 319 0.53 10.47 -3.31
CA GLU A 319 -0.11 9.65 -4.36
C GLU A 319 -1.28 10.39 -5.00
N MET A 320 -2.21 10.91 -4.18
CA MET A 320 -3.38 11.63 -4.67
C MET A 320 -3.01 12.94 -5.40
N LEU A 321 -1.95 13.63 -4.97
CA LEU A 321 -1.44 14.83 -5.65
C LEU A 321 -0.77 14.50 -6.98
N GLU A 322 -0.04 13.39 -7.06
CA GLU A 322 0.59 12.90 -8.31
C GLU A 322 -0.47 12.46 -9.33
N GLU A 323 -1.53 11.76 -8.90
CA GLU A 323 -2.66 11.38 -9.75
C GLU A 323 -3.41 12.64 -10.27
N LEU A 324 -3.60 13.67 -9.43
CA LEU A 324 -4.17 14.96 -9.86
C LEU A 324 -3.29 15.68 -10.90
N GLU A 325 -1.96 15.65 -10.74
CA GLU A 325 -1.03 16.20 -11.75
C GLU A 325 -1.12 15.42 -13.06
N ALA A 326 -1.22 14.09 -13.00
CA ALA A 326 -1.36 13.24 -14.17
C ALA A 326 -2.62 13.57 -14.98
N GLU A 327 -3.78 13.75 -14.33
CA GLU A 327 -5.02 14.14 -15.00
C GLU A 327 -4.91 15.51 -15.68
N ARG A 328 -4.25 16.49 -15.05
CA ARG A 328 -4.03 17.82 -15.64
C ARG A 328 -3.13 17.77 -16.87
N LEU A 329 -2.11 16.91 -16.88
CA LEU A 329 -1.25 16.72 -18.05
C LEU A 329 -1.99 16.09 -19.23
N LYS A 330 -3.07 15.34 -18.98
CA LYS A 330 -3.99 14.85 -20.02
C LYS A 330 -4.97 15.93 -20.52
N GLY A 331 -4.94 17.13 -19.94
CA GLY A 331 -5.82 18.24 -20.27
C GLY A 331 -7.07 18.34 -19.39
N PHE A 332 -7.20 17.52 -18.36
CA PHE A 332 -8.36 17.54 -17.47
C PHE A 332 -8.15 18.49 -16.29
N ASN A 333 -8.78 19.66 -16.36
CA ASN A 333 -8.68 20.71 -15.34
C ASN A 333 -9.83 20.69 -14.31
N HIS A 334 -10.84 19.85 -14.53
CA HIS A 334 -11.94 19.62 -13.61
C HIS A 334 -11.83 18.19 -13.09
N ASN A 335 -11.53 18.05 -11.80
CA ASN A 335 -11.17 16.79 -11.19
C ASN A 335 -11.98 16.52 -9.92
N LEU A 336 -12.37 15.26 -9.72
CA LEU A 336 -13.01 14.77 -8.51
C LEU A 336 -12.00 13.95 -7.71
N LEU A 337 -11.81 14.31 -6.45
CA LEU A 337 -10.98 13.58 -5.50
C LEU A 337 -11.88 12.91 -4.45
N VAL A 338 -11.77 11.59 -4.36
CA VAL A 338 -12.50 10.77 -3.39
C VAL A 338 -11.54 10.38 -2.29
N ALA A 339 -11.79 10.79 -1.04
CA ALA A 339 -10.97 10.34 0.08
C ALA A 339 -11.83 10.04 1.31
N ALA A 340 -11.51 8.95 1.99
CA ALA A 340 -12.16 8.58 3.24
C ALA A 340 -12.21 9.75 4.25
N THR A 341 -13.23 9.78 5.09
CA THR A 341 -13.35 10.82 6.11
C THR A 341 -12.20 10.71 7.12
N GLY A 342 -11.50 11.81 7.38
CA GLY A 342 -10.40 11.84 8.35
C GLY A 342 -9.00 11.68 7.76
N THR A 343 -8.85 11.47 6.45
CA THR A 343 -7.54 11.31 5.77
C THR A 343 -6.89 12.61 5.31
N GLY A 344 -7.54 13.75 5.59
CA GLY A 344 -6.99 15.08 5.29
C GLY A 344 -7.34 15.64 3.91
N LYS A 345 -8.54 15.38 3.35
CA LYS A 345 -9.04 15.98 2.09
C LYS A 345 -8.71 17.47 1.92
N THR A 346 -8.95 18.24 2.97
CA THR A 346 -8.69 19.68 3.00
C THR A 346 -7.20 20.04 2.98
N VAL A 347 -6.34 19.20 3.55
CA VAL A 347 -4.88 19.34 3.49
C VAL A 347 -4.41 19.10 2.05
N ILE A 348 -4.93 18.07 1.40
CA ILE A 348 -4.63 17.77 -0.02
C ILE A 348 -5.01 18.96 -0.90
N ALA A 349 -6.22 19.49 -0.77
CA ALA A 349 -6.66 20.65 -1.55
C ALA A 349 -5.79 21.90 -1.32
N ALA A 350 -5.28 22.11 -0.11
CA ALA A 350 -4.37 23.21 0.20
C ALA A 350 -2.97 23.00 -0.40
N LEU A 351 -2.42 21.79 -0.32
CA LEU A 351 -1.14 21.43 -0.93
C LEU A 351 -1.19 21.50 -2.46
N ASP A 352 -2.30 21.05 -3.04
CA ASP A 352 -2.57 21.15 -4.47
C ASP A 352 -2.60 22.61 -4.94
N TYR A 353 -3.33 23.48 -4.22
CA TYR A 353 -3.34 24.91 -4.48
C TYR A 353 -1.95 25.56 -4.35
N LYS A 354 -1.14 25.14 -3.37
CA LYS A 354 0.26 25.58 -3.22
C LYS A 354 1.07 25.21 -4.47
N ARG A 355 1.02 23.96 -4.92
CA ARG A 355 1.71 23.49 -6.14
C ARG A 355 1.27 24.25 -7.39
N LEU A 356 -0.03 24.50 -7.55
CA LEU A 356 -0.58 25.27 -8.66
C LEU A 356 -0.07 26.72 -8.67
N SER A 357 -0.02 27.37 -7.50
CA SER A 357 0.47 28.74 -7.35
C SER A 357 1.97 28.85 -7.63
N GLU A 358 2.75 27.87 -7.15
CA GLU A 358 4.19 27.75 -7.44
C GLU A 358 4.46 27.54 -8.93
N ALA A 359 3.72 26.63 -9.58
CA ALA A 359 3.84 26.37 -11.01
C ALA A 359 3.45 27.59 -11.87
N ALA A 360 2.44 28.35 -11.44
CA ALA A 360 2.02 29.59 -12.11
C ALA A 360 2.98 30.77 -11.86
N GLY A 361 3.84 30.69 -10.84
CA GLY A 361 4.73 31.78 -10.42
C GLY A 361 4.01 33.03 -9.89
N ARG A 362 2.74 32.90 -9.47
CA ARG A 362 1.90 33.98 -8.93
C ARG A 362 0.86 33.44 -7.96
N ASP A 363 0.30 34.32 -7.12
CA ASP A 363 -0.86 33.97 -6.31
C ASP A 363 -2.11 33.78 -7.20
N LEU A 364 -2.79 32.65 -7.02
CA LEU A 364 -4.03 32.32 -7.72
C LEU A 364 -5.24 32.73 -6.88
N LYS A 365 -6.32 33.23 -7.50
CA LYS A 365 -7.57 33.51 -6.78
C LYS A 365 -8.31 32.21 -6.45
N LEU A 366 -8.65 32.02 -5.18
CA LEU A 366 -9.27 30.80 -4.66
C LEU A 366 -10.72 31.05 -4.23
N LEU A 367 -11.62 30.14 -4.59
CA LEU A 367 -12.94 29.99 -3.97
C LEU A 367 -13.05 28.58 -3.38
N PHE A 368 -13.15 28.48 -2.06
CA PHE A 368 -13.46 27.25 -1.35
C PHE A 368 -14.93 27.26 -0.90
N VAL A 369 -15.68 26.24 -1.27
CA VAL A 369 -17.12 26.15 -1.06
C VAL A 369 -17.46 24.96 -0.18
N ALA A 370 -18.26 25.18 0.85
CA ALA A 370 -18.83 24.13 1.69
C ALA A 370 -20.23 24.50 2.20
N HIS A 371 -20.98 23.53 2.69
CA HIS A 371 -22.36 23.75 3.12
C HIS A 371 -22.51 24.29 4.56
N ARG A 372 -21.45 24.25 5.39
CA ARG A 372 -21.46 24.68 6.81
C ARG A 372 -20.33 25.63 7.16
N GLN A 373 -20.61 26.58 8.05
CA GLN A 373 -19.64 27.59 8.50
C GLN A 373 -18.46 26.99 9.27
N GLU A 374 -18.68 25.93 10.04
CA GLU A 374 -17.64 25.24 10.81
C GLU A 374 -16.58 24.63 9.87
N ILE A 375 -17.03 23.99 8.79
CA ILE A 375 -16.16 23.40 7.76
C ILE A 375 -15.32 24.49 7.10
N LEU A 376 -15.94 25.63 6.75
CA LEU A 376 -15.23 26.77 6.15
C LEU A 376 -14.13 27.34 7.06
N LYS A 377 -14.42 27.51 8.36
CA LYS A 377 -13.43 27.97 9.34
C LYS A 377 -12.27 26.99 9.48
N GLN A 378 -12.57 25.69 9.51
CA GLN A 378 -11.55 24.64 9.58
C GLN A 378 -10.68 24.63 8.33
N ALA A 379 -11.29 24.69 7.14
CA ALA A 379 -10.57 24.72 5.87
C ALA A 379 -9.66 25.93 5.76
N MET A 380 -10.17 27.12 6.10
CA MET A 380 -9.36 28.35 6.10
C MET A 380 -8.15 28.21 7.04
N ARG A 381 -8.30 27.58 8.20
CA ARG A 381 -7.18 27.35 9.13
C ARG A 381 -6.14 26.40 8.53
N THR A 382 -6.57 25.30 7.90
CA THR A 382 -5.68 24.37 7.20
C THR A 382 -4.90 25.05 6.08
N TYR A 383 -5.54 25.91 5.28
CA TYR A 383 -4.86 26.66 4.22
C TYR A 383 -3.82 27.62 4.79
N ARG A 384 -4.10 28.30 5.90
CA ARG A 384 -3.11 29.16 6.59
C ARG A 384 -1.88 28.38 7.03
N ASP A 385 -2.08 27.17 7.56
CA ASP A 385 -0.99 26.31 8.02
C ASP A 385 -0.14 25.80 6.84
N VAL A 386 -0.77 25.37 5.74
CA VAL A 386 -0.06 24.89 4.54
C VAL A 386 0.68 26.01 3.81
N MET A 387 0.04 27.17 3.65
CA MET A 387 0.62 28.35 2.99
C MET A 387 1.60 29.12 3.87
N GLN A 388 1.66 28.80 5.17
CA GLN A 388 2.46 29.54 6.17
C GLN A 388 2.10 31.03 6.21
N ASP A 389 0.83 31.36 6.00
CA ASP A 389 0.30 32.73 5.98
C ASP A 389 -0.93 32.83 6.89
N GLY A 390 -0.78 33.49 8.04
CA GLY A 390 -1.85 33.68 9.02
C GLY A 390 -3.00 34.58 8.54
N ALA A 391 -2.78 35.38 7.49
CA ALA A 391 -3.79 36.27 6.90
C ALA A 391 -4.56 35.61 5.74
N PHE A 392 -4.19 34.39 5.35
CA PHE A 392 -4.79 33.72 4.20
C PHE A 392 -6.30 33.46 4.40
N GLY A 393 -7.12 33.90 3.44
CA GLY A 393 -8.55 33.59 3.39
C GLY A 393 -9.48 34.57 4.10
N GLU A 394 -10.62 34.86 3.46
CA GLU A 394 -11.76 35.61 4.01
C GLU A 394 -13.03 34.75 4.01
N LEU A 395 -13.85 34.87 5.05
CA LEU A 395 -15.13 34.15 5.16
C LEU A 395 -16.27 34.89 4.47
N TYR A 396 -17.11 34.17 3.75
CA TYR A 396 -18.39 34.64 3.23
C TYR A 396 -19.54 33.72 3.65
N VAL A 397 -20.00 33.90 4.89
CA VAL A 397 -21.08 33.11 5.51
C VAL A 397 -21.72 33.86 6.68
N GLY A 398 -23.05 33.83 6.73
CA GLY A 398 -23.83 34.59 7.72
C GLY A 398 -23.56 36.08 7.59
N ASP A 399 -23.15 36.73 8.68
CA ASP A 399 -22.87 38.17 8.71
C ASP A 399 -21.47 38.55 8.18
N HIS A 400 -20.62 37.57 7.86
CA HIS A 400 -19.26 37.84 7.38
C HIS A 400 -19.27 38.17 5.89
N LYS A 401 -18.64 39.30 5.50
CA LYS A 401 -18.46 39.72 4.11
C LYS A 401 -16.99 39.95 3.78
N PRO A 402 -16.47 39.40 2.67
CA PRO A 402 -15.09 39.61 2.24
C PRO A 402 -14.88 41.02 1.66
N LYS A 403 -13.66 41.52 1.77
CA LYS A 403 -13.23 42.84 1.29
C LYS A 403 -12.36 42.75 0.04
N GLU A 404 -11.41 41.83 0.01
CA GLU A 404 -10.40 41.73 -1.05
C GLU A 404 -10.80 40.78 -2.18
N TRP A 405 -11.66 39.80 -1.89
CA TRP A 405 -12.16 38.84 -2.88
C TRP A 405 -11.06 38.02 -3.59
N LYS A 406 -9.95 37.75 -2.89
CA LYS A 406 -8.80 37.00 -3.43
C LYS A 406 -8.82 35.51 -3.06
N HIS A 407 -8.96 35.21 -1.77
CA HIS A 407 -9.06 33.82 -1.26
C HIS A 407 -10.31 33.71 -0.41
N ILE A 408 -11.36 33.10 -0.93
CA ILE A 408 -12.71 33.18 -0.35
C ILE A 408 -13.17 31.82 0.12
N PHE A 409 -13.66 31.75 1.36
CA PHE A 409 -14.27 30.56 1.97
C PHE A 409 -15.76 30.84 2.18
N ALA A 410 -16.61 30.33 1.29
CA ALA A 410 -18.01 30.72 1.18
C ALA A 410 -18.99 29.57 1.32
N SER A 411 -20.17 29.85 1.88
CA SER A 411 -21.27 28.89 1.80
C SER A 411 -22.06 29.03 0.50
N VAL A 412 -22.57 27.92 -0.03
CA VAL A 412 -23.40 27.93 -1.25
C VAL A 412 -24.62 28.84 -1.10
N GLN A 413 -25.22 28.90 0.10
CA GLN A 413 -26.33 29.80 0.39
C GLN A 413 -25.94 31.27 0.27
N SER A 414 -24.76 31.65 0.78
CA SER A 414 -24.27 33.04 0.72
C SER A 414 -23.92 33.45 -0.71
N LEU A 415 -23.31 32.54 -1.49
CA LEU A 415 -23.06 32.73 -2.91
C LEU A 415 -24.37 32.86 -3.71
N SER A 416 -25.36 32.02 -3.43
CA SER A 416 -26.67 32.11 -4.08
C SER A 416 -27.42 33.39 -3.72
N SER A 417 -27.27 33.89 -2.48
CA SER A 417 -27.88 35.16 -2.05
C SER A 417 -27.19 36.37 -2.63
N LEU A 418 -25.89 36.28 -2.93
CA LEU A 418 -25.18 37.32 -3.67
C LEU A 418 -25.75 37.44 -5.09
N GLY A 419 -26.06 36.30 -5.71
CA GLY A 419 -26.25 36.18 -7.15
C GLY A 419 -24.87 36.01 -7.79
N ILE A 420 -24.45 34.76 -7.95
CA ILE A 420 -23.10 34.43 -8.46
C ILE A 420 -22.81 35.09 -9.81
N GLU A 421 -23.86 35.39 -10.58
CA GLU A 421 -23.82 36.07 -11.86
C GLU A 421 -23.32 37.52 -11.81
N GLN A 422 -23.09 38.07 -10.61
CA GLN A 422 -22.45 39.36 -10.41
C GLN A 422 -20.91 39.31 -10.47
N LEU A 423 -20.32 38.12 -10.38
CA LEU A 423 -18.88 37.90 -10.55
C LEU A 423 -18.62 37.46 -11.98
N GLU A 424 -17.47 37.80 -12.56
CA GLU A 424 -17.11 37.25 -13.88
C GLU A 424 -16.98 35.71 -13.80
N PRO A 425 -17.36 34.95 -14.86
CA PRO A 425 -17.29 33.49 -14.86
C PRO A 425 -15.89 32.94 -14.52
N ASP A 426 -14.83 33.59 -14.99
CA ASP A 426 -13.42 33.23 -14.78
C ASP A 426 -12.76 34.01 -13.63
N PHE A 427 -13.56 34.65 -12.76
CA PHE A 427 -13.05 35.50 -11.69
C PHE A 427 -12.10 34.78 -10.72
N PHE A 428 -12.35 33.48 -10.46
CA PHE A 428 -11.50 32.63 -9.63
C PHE A 428 -10.64 31.71 -10.51
N ASP A 429 -9.34 31.67 -10.22
CA ASP A 429 -8.42 30.75 -10.90
C ASP A 429 -8.66 29.31 -10.45
N VAL A 430 -8.92 29.10 -9.15
CA VAL A 430 -9.11 27.78 -8.53
C VAL A 430 -10.41 27.77 -7.73
N VAL A 431 -11.28 26.80 -8.00
CA VAL A 431 -12.50 26.55 -7.24
C VAL A 431 -12.45 25.17 -6.61
N VAL A 432 -12.60 25.10 -5.30
CA VAL A 432 -12.65 23.86 -4.53
C VAL A 432 -14.03 23.72 -3.91
N ILE A 433 -14.68 22.57 -4.09
CA ILE A 433 -16.00 22.30 -3.55
C ILE A 433 -15.93 21.06 -2.67
N ASP A 434 -16.14 21.25 -1.37
CA ASP A 434 -16.18 20.16 -0.39
C ASP A 434 -17.58 19.51 -0.33
N GLU A 435 -17.61 18.23 0.03
CA GLU A 435 -18.81 17.38 0.01
C GLU A 435 -19.54 17.44 -1.36
N PHE A 436 -18.79 17.24 -2.44
CA PHE A 436 -19.25 17.37 -3.82
C PHE A 436 -20.44 16.45 -4.18
N HIS A 437 -20.75 15.44 -3.37
CA HIS A 437 -21.95 14.61 -3.55
C HIS A 437 -23.27 15.43 -3.50
N HIS A 438 -23.24 16.66 -2.98
CA HIS A 438 -24.34 17.65 -3.04
C HIS A 438 -24.50 18.38 -4.38
N ALA A 439 -23.58 18.20 -5.34
CA ALA A 439 -23.52 18.99 -6.59
C ALA A 439 -24.83 19.00 -7.42
N MET A 440 -25.67 17.96 -7.29
CA MET A 440 -26.96 17.89 -7.97
C MET A 440 -28.04 18.84 -7.41
N ALA A 441 -27.83 19.41 -6.23
CA ALA A 441 -28.76 20.38 -5.66
C ALA A 441 -28.84 21.62 -6.58
N PRO A 442 -30.04 22.20 -6.81
CA PRO A 442 -30.20 23.32 -7.75
C PRO A 442 -29.26 24.51 -7.49
N THR A 443 -28.93 24.76 -6.22
CA THR A 443 -28.01 25.83 -5.80
C THR A 443 -26.55 25.54 -6.15
N TYR A 444 -26.08 24.30 -6.01
CA TYR A 444 -24.75 23.89 -6.45
C TYR A 444 -24.66 23.87 -7.97
N ARG A 445 -25.68 23.34 -8.63
CA ARG A 445 -25.73 23.27 -10.10
C ARG A 445 -25.62 24.67 -10.73
N ARG A 446 -26.35 25.65 -10.21
CA ARG A 446 -26.27 27.03 -10.67
C ARG A 446 -24.88 27.64 -10.53
N LEU A 447 -24.15 27.29 -9.46
CA LEU A 447 -22.77 27.73 -9.25
C LEU A 447 -21.81 27.09 -10.26
N LEU A 448 -21.92 25.76 -10.42
CA LEU A 448 -21.07 24.95 -11.32
C LEU A 448 -21.30 25.27 -12.80
N ASP A 449 -22.55 25.51 -13.20
CA ASP A 449 -22.90 25.85 -14.58
C ASP A 449 -22.44 27.27 -14.95
N TYR A 450 -22.24 28.16 -13.97
CA TYR A 450 -21.87 29.55 -14.19
C TYR A 450 -20.35 29.80 -14.15
N LEU A 451 -19.67 29.31 -13.12
CA LEU A 451 -18.22 29.54 -12.96
C LEU A 451 -17.42 28.73 -13.98
N GLN A 452 -16.34 29.33 -14.49
CA GLN A 452 -15.40 28.75 -15.46
C GLN A 452 -13.96 28.94 -14.98
N PRO A 453 -13.57 28.34 -13.84
CA PRO A 453 -12.24 28.48 -13.29
C PRO A 453 -11.19 27.76 -14.14
N GLN A 454 -9.91 28.14 -13.98
CA GLN A 454 -8.81 27.39 -14.60
C GLN A 454 -8.67 25.99 -14.01
N GLN A 455 -9.00 25.81 -12.72
CA GLN A 455 -8.99 24.54 -12.02
C GLN A 455 -10.25 24.38 -11.16
N LEU A 456 -10.95 23.26 -11.30
CA LEU A 456 -12.07 22.87 -10.43
C LEU A 456 -11.71 21.57 -9.71
N LEU A 457 -11.76 21.58 -8.38
CA LEU A 457 -11.54 20.40 -7.56
C LEU A 457 -12.78 20.09 -6.73
N GLY A 458 -13.45 18.98 -7.03
CA GLY A 458 -14.48 18.40 -6.18
C GLY A 458 -13.86 17.48 -5.13
N LEU A 459 -14.24 17.63 -3.86
CA LEU A 459 -13.83 16.73 -2.78
C LEU A 459 -15.05 15.96 -2.27
N THR A 460 -14.95 14.64 -2.17
CA THR A 460 -16.02 13.83 -1.56
C THR A 460 -15.43 12.61 -0.86
N ALA A 461 -16.18 12.00 0.05
CA ALA A 461 -15.86 10.66 0.56
C ALA A 461 -16.50 9.55 -0.29
N THR A 462 -17.52 9.91 -1.07
CA THR A 462 -18.46 8.96 -1.69
C THR A 462 -18.98 9.58 -2.99
N PRO A 463 -18.53 9.14 -4.17
CA PRO A 463 -19.05 9.63 -5.45
C PRO A 463 -20.43 9.03 -5.77
N GLU A 464 -20.72 7.80 -5.32
CA GLU A 464 -21.99 7.15 -5.57
C GLU A 464 -23.07 7.64 -4.59
N ARG A 465 -24.26 7.98 -5.11
CA ARG A 465 -25.40 8.38 -4.28
C ARG A 465 -26.38 7.22 -4.10
N GLY A 466 -27.14 7.28 -2.99
CA GLY A 466 -28.18 6.30 -2.67
C GLY A 466 -29.38 6.29 -3.62
N ASP A 467 -29.55 7.34 -4.44
CA ASP A 467 -30.56 7.41 -5.51
C ASP A 467 -30.08 6.80 -6.84
N GLY A 468 -28.85 6.26 -6.88
CA GLY A 468 -28.25 5.64 -8.05
C GLY A 468 -27.59 6.61 -9.03
N VAL A 469 -27.56 7.92 -8.71
CA VAL A 469 -26.88 8.93 -9.51
C VAL A 469 -25.40 9.03 -9.09
N ASP A 470 -24.51 9.10 -10.06
CA ASP A 470 -23.07 9.24 -9.84
C ASP A 470 -22.64 10.67 -10.21
N VAL A 471 -22.07 11.41 -9.25
CA VAL A 471 -21.63 12.80 -9.48
C VAL A 471 -20.41 12.86 -10.41
N ALA A 472 -19.59 11.80 -10.46
CA ALA A 472 -18.49 11.70 -11.42
C ALA A 472 -19.03 11.70 -12.85
N LYS A 473 -20.05 10.88 -13.13
CA LYS A 473 -20.68 10.79 -14.46
C LYS A 473 -21.28 12.12 -14.93
N GLN A 474 -21.86 12.89 -14.01
CA GLN A 474 -22.58 14.11 -14.37
C GLN A 474 -21.69 15.34 -14.56
N PHE A 475 -20.59 15.46 -13.81
CA PHE A 475 -19.77 16.67 -13.75
C PHE A 475 -18.32 16.48 -14.19
N PHE A 476 -17.86 15.24 -14.32
CA PHE A 476 -16.45 14.91 -14.58
C PHE A 476 -16.29 13.80 -15.64
N ASP A 477 -17.29 13.62 -16.52
CA ASP A 477 -17.28 12.60 -17.59
C ASP A 477 -17.06 11.17 -17.05
N GLY A 478 -17.54 10.89 -15.84
CA GLY A 478 -17.37 9.59 -15.19
C GLY A 478 -16.00 9.38 -14.54
N ARG A 479 -15.10 10.37 -14.60
CA ARG A 479 -13.73 10.27 -14.09
C ARG A 479 -13.66 10.66 -12.62
N THR A 480 -12.87 9.89 -11.86
CA THR A 480 -12.39 10.24 -10.53
C THR A 480 -10.88 10.29 -10.62
N ALA A 481 -10.29 11.45 -10.33
CA ALA A 481 -8.86 11.68 -10.50
C ALA A 481 -8.03 10.85 -9.51
N SER A 482 -8.53 10.72 -8.28
CA SER A 482 -7.90 9.90 -7.26
C SER A 482 -8.92 9.41 -6.24
N GLU A 483 -8.72 8.19 -5.75
CA GLU A 483 -9.58 7.56 -4.76
C GLU A 483 -8.78 6.88 -3.65
N LEU A 484 -8.95 7.34 -2.40
CA LEU A 484 -8.47 6.67 -1.19
C LEU A 484 -9.65 6.12 -0.40
N ARG A 485 -9.84 4.80 -0.45
CA ARG A 485 -10.95 4.13 0.23
C ARG A 485 -10.64 3.92 1.72
N LEU A 486 -11.64 3.47 2.47
CA LEU A 486 -11.53 3.28 3.91
C LEU A 486 -10.46 2.25 4.28
N TRP A 487 -10.36 1.16 3.51
CA TRP A 487 -9.40 0.09 3.73
C TRP A 487 -7.96 0.61 3.69
N ASP A 488 -7.59 1.28 2.60
CA ASP A 488 -6.26 1.85 2.39
C ASP A 488 -5.90 2.85 3.51
N ALA A 489 -6.89 3.62 3.97
CA ALA A 489 -6.71 4.56 5.06
C ALA A 489 -6.51 3.91 6.44
N LEU A 490 -6.98 2.69 6.64
CA LEU A 490 -6.74 1.90 7.85
C LEU A 490 -5.37 1.23 7.81
N ASP A 491 -5.00 0.66 6.64
CA ASP A 491 -3.68 0.05 6.44
C ASP A 491 -2.55 1.07 6.62
N ALA A 492 -2.73 2.29 6.11
CA ALA A 492 -1.78 3.39 6.27
C ALA A 492 -1.79 4.06 7.67
N ASP A 493 -2.43 3.44 8.68
CA ASP A 493 -2.55 3.96 10.06
C ASP A 493 -3.05 5.43 10.11
N LEU A 494 -3.91 5.85 9.17
CA LEU A 494 -4.47 7.21 9.16
C LEU A 494 -5.70 7.33 10.06
N LEU A 495 -6.41 6.21 10.20
CA LEU A 495 -7.64 6.08 10.99
C LEU A 495 -7.41 5.15 12.18
N VAL A 496 -8.24 5.28 13.21
CA VAL A 496 -8.25 4.34 14.33
C VAL A 496 -8.82 3.00 13.83
N PRO A 497 -8.22 1.85 14.18
CA PRO A 497 -8.78 0.55 13.83
C PRO A 497 -10.20 0.41 14.39
N PHE A 498 -10.99 -0.50 13.82
CA PHE A 498 -12.37 -0.74 14.25
C PHE A 498 -12.62 -2.19 14.62
N HIS A 499 -13.47 -2.42 15.61
CA HIS A 499 -14.07 -3.71 15.91
C HIS A 499 -15.54 -3.66 15.54
N TYR A 500 -15.90 -4.36 14.47
CA TYR A 500 -17.25 -4.45 13.95
C TYR A 500 -17.92 -5.73 14.44
N PHE A 501 -19.01 -5.56 15.19
CA PHE A 501 -19.84 -6.65 15.68
C PHE A 501 -21.16 -6.67 14.92
N GLY A 502 -21.30 -7.63 14.01
CA GLY A 502 -22.57 -7.94 13.35
C GLY A 502 -23.38 -8.90 14.21
N VAL A 503 -24.36 -8.37 14.92
CA VAL A 503 -25.22 -9.10 15.85
C VAL A 503 -26.55 -9.40 15.16
N SER A 504 -26.99 -10.65 15.21
CA SER A 504 -28.30 -11.04 14.71
C SER A 504 -29.41 -10.27 15.40
N ASP A 505 -30.33 -9.75 14.61
CA ASP A 505 -31.57 -9.12 15.07
C ASP A 505 -32.71 -10.10 14.81
N ASP A 506 -33.55 -10.33 15.82
CA ASP A 506 -34.65 -11.32 15.72
C ASP A 506 -35.85 -10.76 14.93
N VAL A 507 -35.72 -9.54 14.42
CA VAL A 507 -36.73 -8.87 13.60
C VAL A 507 -36.66 -9.33 12.15
N ASP A 508 -37.78 -9.85 11.64
CA ASP A 508 -37.97 -10.15 10.23
C ASP A 508 -38.43 -8.91 9.45
N LEU A 509 -37.57 -8.44 8.54
CA LEU A 509 -37.84 -7.30 7.66
C LEU A 509 -38.29 -7.76 6.26
N SER A 510 -38.30 -9.07 5.97
CA SER A 510 -38.57 -9.57 4.62
C SER A 510 -40.00 -9.26 4.15
N GLN A 511 -40.93 -9.06 5.10
CA GLN A 511 -42.35 -8.78 4.84
C GLN A 511 -42.67 -7.28 4.72
N LEU A 512 -41.71 -6.40 5.02
CA LEU A 512 -41.93 -4.95 4.96
C LEU A 512 -42.02 -4.45 3.51
N GLU A 513 -42.80 -3.39 3.34
CA GLU A 513 -42.98 -2.77 2.04
C GLU A 513 -41.69 -2.10 1.57
N TRP A 514 -41.36 -2.30 0.28
CA TRP A 514 -40.15 -1.79 -0.36
C TRP A 514 -40.51 -0.76 -1.41
N LYS A 515 -40.13 0.51 -1.19
CA LYS A 515 -40.44 1.65 -2.06
C LYS A 515 -39.16 2.37 -2.46
N ARG A 516 -38.98 2.62 -3.76
CA ARG A 516 -37.85 3.40 -4.31
C ARG A 516 -36.48 2.94 -3.80
N GLY A 517 -36.28 1.63 -3.68
CA GLY A 517 -35.00 1.07 -3.23
C GLY A 517 -34.76 1.13 -1.72
N ASN A 518 -35.77 1.43 -0.88
CA ASN A 518 -35.65 1.40 0.57
C ASN A 518 -36.92 0.82 1.22
N TYR A 519 -36.84 0.47 2.50
CA TYR A 519 -38.00 0.11 3.31
C TYR A 519 -38.90 1.32 3.61
N ASP A 520 -40.20 1.07 3.82
CA ASP A 520 -41.12 2.08 4.34
C ASP A 520 -40.74 2.51 5.77
N ALA A 521 -40.36 3.78 5.93
CA ALA A 521 -39.82 4.32 7.18
C ALA A 521 -40.83 4.30 8.34
N ALA A 522 -42.13 4.45 8.05
CA ALA A 522 -43.17 4.44 9.07
C ALA A 522 -43.41 3.01 9.60
N GLN A 523 -43.45 2.01 8.70
CA GLN A 523 -43.56 0.61 9.10
C GLN A 523 -42.33 0.16 9.93
N LEU A 524 -41.12 0.50 9.49
CA LEU A 524 -39.89 0.23 10.24
C LEU A 524 -39.88 0.90 11.62
N SER A 525 -40.28 2.18 11.70
CA SER A 525 -40.34 2.93 12.95
C SER A 525 -41.25 2.23 13.96
N ASN A 526 -42.47 1.90 13.56
CA ASN A 526 -43.45 1.24 14.43
C ASN A 526 -42.97 -0.13 14.92
N LEU A 527 -42.33 -0.90 14.05
CA LEU A 527 -41.77 -2.21 14.37
C LEU A 527 -40.65 -2.12 15.42
N TYR A 528 -39.78 -1.12 15.31
CA TYR A 528 -38.66 -0.94 16.24
C TYR A 528 -39.07 -0.28 17.56
N THR A 529 -39.97 0.71 17.55
CA THR A 529 -40.45 1.35 18.79
C THR A 529 -41.41 0.46 19.58
N GLY A 530 -42.03 -0.54 18.94
CA GLY A 530 -42.93 -1.50 19.59
C GLY A 530 -42.24 -2.74 20.16
N ASN A 531 -40.90 -2.80 20.15
CA ASN A 531 -40.14 -4.02 20.45
C ASN A 531 -39.13 -3.82 21.59
N ASP A 532 -39.64 -3.77 22.82
CA ASP A 532 -38.81 -3.65 24.04
C ASP A 532 -37.82 -4.82 24.20
N ALA A 533 -38.16 -6.02 23.69
CA ALA A 533 -37.27 -7.17 23.72
C ALA A 533 -36.00 -6.94 22.89
N ARG A 534 -36.15 -6.32 21.71
CA ARG A 534 -35.04 -5.88 20.86
C ARG A 534 -34.21 -4.80 21.56
N ALA A 535 -34.84 -3.79 22.13
CA ALA A 535 -34.11 -2.72 22.82
C ALA A 535 -33.31 -3.26 24.04
N ALA A 536 -33.88 -4.23 24.77
CA ALA A 536 -33.16 -4.95 25.83
C ALA A 536 -32.00 -5.79 25.28
N LYS A 537 -32.14 -6.41 24.10
CA LYS A 537 -31.04 -7.10 23.41
C LYS A 537 -29.90 -6.13 23.07
N VAL A 538 -30.22 -4.96 22.51
CA VAL A 538 -29.24 -3.91 22.21
C VAL A 538 -28.42 -3.52 23.44
N ILE A 539 -29.06 -3.29 24.59
CA ILE A 539 -28.35 -2.95 25.84
C ILE A 539 -27.47 -4.10 26.34
N ARG A 540 -27.95 -5.35 26.27
CA ARG A 540 -27.17 -6.52 26.71
C ARG A 540 -25.90 -6.68 25.89
N GLU A 541 -26.04 -6.65 24.57
CA GLU A 541 -24.90 -6.78 23.64
C GLU A 541 -23.94 -5.59 23.80
N LEU A 542 -24.47 -4.38 24.00
CA LEU A 542 -23.63 -3.20 24.25
C LEU A 542 -22.74 -3.41 25.49
N ARG A 543 -23.32 -3.83 26.61
CA ARG A 543 -22.58 -4.09 27.86
C ARG A 543 -21.56 -5.22 27.76
N ASP A 544 -21.79 -6.19 26.87
CA ASP A 544 -20.86 -7.29 26.63
C ASP A 544 -19.63 -6.84 25.83
N LYS A 545 -19.82 -5.95 24.84
CA LYS A 545 -18.74 -5.57 23.91
C LYS A 545 -17.94 -4.34 24.32
N VAL A 546 -18.55 -3.36 25.01
CA VAL A 546 -17.83 -2.14 25.40
C VAL A 546 -17.17 -2.29 26.77
N THR A 547 -16.00 -1.68 26.94
CA THR A 547 -15.25 -1.75 28.22
C THR A 547 -16.02 -1.12 29.39
N SER A 548 -16.73 -0.01 29.14
CA SER A 548 -17.55 0.66 30.14
C SER A 548 -18.58 1.56 29.48
N THR A 549 -19.85 1.34 29.80
CA THR A 549 -20.96 2.20 29.35
C THR A 549 -20.94 3.60 29.96
N ASP A 550 -20.16 3.80 31.03
CA ASP A 550 -20.05 5.09 31.74
C ASP A 550 -18.91 5.96 31.19
N GLN A 551 -17.96 5.35 30.47
CA GLN A 551 -16.81 6.04 29.87
C GLN A 551 -16.91 6.19 28.35
N MET A 552 -17.81 5.43 27.72
CA MET A 552 -18.03 5.47 26.28
C MET A 552 -18.58 6.81 25.81
N ARG A 553 -18.30 7.12 24.55
CA ARG A 553 -18.91 8.22 23.80
C ARG A 553 -19.52 7.64 22.54
N ALA A 554 -20.82 7.38 22.61
CA ALA A 554 -21.56 6.66 21.60
C ALA A 554 -22.45 7.57 20.74
N ILE A 555 -22.60 7.20 19.46
CA ILE A 555 -23.63 7.74 18.57
C ILE A 555 -24.49 6.59 18.04
N GLY A 556 -25.79 6.69 18.23
CA GLY A 556 -26.77 5.73 17.73
C GLY A 556 -27.58 6.28 16.56
N PHE A 557 -27.56 5.57 15.43
CA PHE A 557 -28.29 5.97 14.23
C PHE A 557 -29.64 5.25 14.14
N CYS A 558 -30.71 6.01 14.28
CA CYS A 558 -32.09 5.49 14.34
C CYS A 558 -32.85 5.71 13.02
N VAL A 559 -33.94 4.95 12.84
CA VAL A 559 -34.81 5.02 11.66
C VAL A 559 -35.62 6.31 11.59
N SER A 560 -36.10 6.81 12.74
CA SER A 560 -37.04 7.94 12.82
C SER A 560 -36.83 8.72 14.12
N VAL A 561 -37.33 9.96 14.16
CA VAL A 561 -37.25 10.82 15.36
C VAL A 561 -37.87 10.11 16.56
N GLN A 562 -39.03 9.48 16.38
CA GLN A 562 -39.69 8.69 17.41
C GLN A 562 -38.79 7.55 17.93
N HIS A 563 -38.09 6.84 17.05
CA HIS A 563 -37.17 5.78 17.44
C HIS A 563 -35.94 6.32 18.21
N ALA A 564 -35.40 7.49 17.84
CA ALA A 564 -34.31 8.11 18.59
C ALA A 564 -34.71 8.49 20.02
N HIS A 565 -35.87 9.13 20.19
CA HIS A 565 -36.40 9.46 21.52
C HIS A 565 -36.69 8.20 22.35
N TYR A 566 -37.30 7.18 21.75
CA TYR A 566 -37.53 5.88 22.40
C TYR A 566 -36.23 5.23 22.88
N MET A 567 -35.18 5.18 22.05
CA MET A 567 -33.89 4.60 22.45
C MET A 567 -33.20 5.41 23.54
N ALA A 568 -33.30 6.74 23.50
CA ALA A 568 -32.79 7.61 24.57
C ALA A 568 -33.50 7.32 25.90
N GLU A 569 -34.83 7.17 25.90
CA GLU A 569 -35.57 6.77 27.10
C GLU A 569 -35.15 5.39 27.62
N VAL A 570 -35.02 4.40 26.74
CA VAL A 570 -34.63 3.04 27.10
C VAL A 570 -33.21 3.01 27.71
N PHE A 571 -32.26 3.74 27.13
CA PHE A 571 -30.89 3.84 27.65
C PHE A 571 -30.86 4.52 29.02
N ASN A 572 -31.59 5.63 29.21
CA ASN A 572 -31.66 6.30 30.50
C ASN A 572 -32.30 5.42 31.58
N ARG A 573 -33.36 4.66 31.25
CA ARG A 573 -33.96 3.67 32.18
C ARG A 573 -33.00 2.55 32.54
N ALA A 574 -32.07 2.21 31.65
CA ALA A 574 -31.01 1.24 31.88
C ALA A 574 -29.79 1.82 32.62
N GLY A 575 -29.80 3.11 32.99
CA GLY A 575 -28.70 3.78 33.70
C GLY A 575 -27.57 4.28 32.78
N ILE A 576 -27.81 4.37 31.47
CA ILE A 576 -26.84 4.90 30.49
C ILE A 576 -27.32 6.30 30.08
N ALA A 577 -26.56 7.34 30.41
CA ALA A 577 -26.96 8.72 30.14
C ALA A 577 -27.03 8.98 28.63
N ALA A 578 -28.23 9.24 28.12
CA ALA A 578 -28.48 9.39 26.69
C ALA A 578 -29.40 10.57 26.36
N VAL A 579 -29.22 11.16 25.17
CA VAL A 579 -30.10 12.21 24.64
C VAL A 579 -30.42 11.92 23.17
N ALA A 580 -31.61 12.34 22.72
CA ALA A 580 -31.97 12.31 21.31
C ALA A 580 -31.80 13.71 20.70
N VAL A 581 -31.26 13.78 19.48
CA VAL A 581 -31.10 15.01 18.70
C VAL A 581 -31.71 14.82 17.32
N ASP A 582 -32.56 15.75 16.90
CA ASP A 582 -33.26 15.71 15.62
C ASP A 582 -33.26 17.08 14.91
N GLY A 583 -33.86 17.13 13.71
CA GLY A 583 -33.75 18.30 12.83
C GLY A 583 -34.43 19.55 13.38
N SER A 584 -35.30 19.39 14.38
CA SER A 584 -35.96 20.48 15.09
C SER A 584 -35.19 20.99 16.31
N THR A 585 -34.11 20.31 16.71
CA THR A 585 -33.25 20.77 17.81
C THR A 585 -32.43 21.98 17.39
N ASP A 586 -32.54 23.08 18.15
CA ASP A 586 -31.81 24.32 17.93
C ASP A 586 -30.29 24.11 17.94
N ASP A 587 -29.55 24.93 17.18
CA ASP A 587 -28.09 24.78 17.02
C ASP A 587 -27.33 24.94 18.33
N ALA A 588 -27.83 25.78 19.26
CA ALA A 588 -27.24 25.95 20.59
C ALA A 588 -27.37 24.67 21.43
N ASP A 589 -28.54 24.05 21.45
CA ASP A 589 -28.80 22.81 22.21
C ASP A 589 -28.06 21.62 21.59
N ARG A 590 -27.93 21.60 20.26
CA ARG A 590 -27.11 20.61 19.55
C ARG A 590 -25.63 20.75 19.93
N ALA A 591 -25.10 21.97 19.99
CA ALA A 591 -23.74 22.23 20.40
C ALA A 591 -23.50 21.84 21.87
N ASP A 592 -24.46 22.12 22.75
CA ASP A 592 -24.43 21.70 24.16
C ASP A 592 -24.40 20.17 24.30
N ALA A 593 -25.28 19.44 23.60
CA ALA A 593 -25.29 17.98 23.62
C ALA A 593 -23.92 17.38 23.20
N LEU A 594 -23.28 17.94 22.18
CA LEU A 594 -21.95 17.51 21.74
C LEU A 594 -20.87 17.81 22.78
N GLU A 595 -20.93 18.96 23.45
CA GLU A 595 -19.98 19.32 24.51
C GLU A 595 -20.16 18.44 25.75
N ARG A 596 -21.41 18.12 26.11
CA ARG A 596 -21.73 17.18 27.19
C ARG A 596 -21.22 15.77 26.90
N LEU A 597 -21.34 15.30 25.65
CA LEU A 597 -20.74 14.03 25.22
C LEU A 597 -19.21 14.08 25.27
N ARG A 598 -18.58 15.19 24.85
CA ARG A 598 -17.13 15.40 24.93
C ARG A 598 -16.63 15.25 26.36
N ARG A 599 -17.34 15.87 27.32
CA ARG A 599 -17.05 15.86 28.77
C ARG A 599 -17.47 14.57 29.49
N ARG A 600 -18.16 13.64 28.82
CA ARG A 600 -18.77 12.43 29.39
C ARG A 600 -19.86 12.69 30.43
N GLU A 601 -20.54 13.83 30.33
CA GLU A 601 -21.76 14.09 31.12
C GLU A 601 -22.95 13.30 30.58
N ILE A 602 -22.90 12.96 29.29
CA ILE A 602 -23.73 11.96 28.63
C ILE A 602 -22.83 10.95 27.92
N ASN A 603 -23.35 9.74 27.72
CA ASN A 603 -22.61 8.63 27.12
C ASN A 603 -23.09 8.29 25.71
N CYS A 604 -24.32 8.65 25.34
CA CYS A 604 -24.88 8.33 24.03
C CYS A 604 -25.75 9.45 23.46
N ILE A 605 -25.58 9.75 22.16
CA ILE A 605 -26.50 10.60 21.40
C ILE A 605 -27.21 9.74 20.35
N PHE A 606 -28.54 9.72 20.38
CA PHE A 606 -29.35 9.11 19.32
C PHE A 606 -29.76 10.16 18.29
N ALA A 607 -29.56 9.87 17.01
CA ALA A 607 -29.79 10.81 15.93
C ALA A 607 -30.46 10.16 14.72
N VAL A 608 -31.12 11.01 13.91
CA VAL A 608 -31.83 10.62 12.68
C VAL A 608 -31.43 11.62 11.61
N ASP A 609 -30.71 11.12 10.60
CA ASP A 609 -30.21 11.91 9.47
C ASP A 609 -29.38 13.17 9.83
N LEU A 610 -29.05 13.32 11.11
CA LEU A 610 -28.09 14.27 11.67
C LEU A 610 -26.77 13.58 11.97
N PHE A 611 -25.71 14.37 11.97
CA PHE A 611 -24.33 13.92 12.14
C PHE A 611 -23.81 12.99 11.03
N ASN A 612 -24.59 12.75 9.98
CA ASN A 612 -24.08 12.16 8.73
C ASN A 612 -22.93 13.02 8.17
N GLU A 613 -23.02 14.35 8.31
CA GLU A 613 -22.02 15.32 7.85
C GLU A 613 -21.69 16.39 8.91
N GLY A 614 -20.46 16.92 8.87
CA GLY A 614 -20.05 18.10 9.64
C GLY A 614 -19.98 17.95 11.17
N LEU A 615 -19.89 16.72 11.70
CA LEU A 615 -19.65 16.48 13.14
C LEU A 615 -18.14 16.51 13.44
N ASP A 616 -17.72 17.41 14.35
CA ASP A 616 -16.35 17.48 14.86
C ASP A 616 -16.21 16.96 16.30
N LEU A 617 -16.31 15.65 16.44
CA LEU A 617 -16.09 14.96 17.72
C LEU A 617 -15.21 13.70 17.52
N PRO A 618 -13.89 13.85 17.35
CA PRO A 618 -12.98 12.72 17.13
C PRO A 618 -12.98 11.68 18.26
N GLN A 619 -13.40 12.07 19.47
CA GLN A 619 -13.42 11.23 20.67
C GLN A 619 -14.53 10.17 20.69
N VAL A 620 -15.45 10.15 19.71
CA VAL A 620 -16.48 9.10 19.59
C VAL A 620 -15.79 7.74 19.46
N ASP A 621 -16.06 6.83 20.38
CA ASP A 621 -15.43 5.50 20.43
C ASP A 621 -16.42 4.35 20.16
N THR A 622 -17.72 4.66 20.09
CA THR A 622 -18.78 3.66 19.90
C THR A 622 -19.81 4.13 18.88
N ILE A 623 -20.19 3.28 17.93
CA ILE A 623 -21.27 3.52 16.95
C ILE A 623 -22.30 2.40 17.03
N LEU A 624 -23.58 2.78 17.17
CA LEU A 624 -24.71 1.86 17.14
C LEU A 624 -25.51 2.05 15.84
N LEU A 625 -25.49 1.04 14.98
CA LEU A 625 -26.27 1.00 13.75
C LEU A 625 -27.60 0.30 14.05
N LEU A 626 -28.62 1.09 14.38
CA LEU A 626 -29.94 0.59 14.80
C LEU A 626 -30.98 0.60 13.67
N ARG A 627 -30.54 0.87 12.43
CA ARG A 627 -31.38 0.92 11.22
C ARG A 627 -30.75 0.14 10.07
N PRO A 628 -31.56 -0.47 9.19
CA PRO A 628 -31.07 -1.09 7.97
C PRO A 628 -30.55 0.00 7.02
N THR A 629 -29.23 0.19 6.99
CA THR A 629 -28.56 1.18 6.13
C THR A 629 -28.06 0.47 4.87
N GLN A 630 -28.80 0.61 3.76
CA GLN A 630 -28.43 0.00 2.48
C GLN A 630 -27.34 0.79 1.75
N SER A 631 -27.43 2.11 1.80
CA SER A 631 -26.47 2.99 1.13
C SER A 631 -25.09 2.84 1.76
N ALA A 632 -24.14 2.34 0.97
CA ALA A 632 -22.73 2.27 1.38
C ALA A 632 -22.19 3.65 1.75
N THR A 633 -22.65 4.70 1.04
CA THR A 633 -22.33 6.10 1.29
C THR A 633 -22.67 6.53 2.71
N ILE A 634 -23.94 6.37 3.11
CA ILE A 634 -24.40 6.74 4.46
C ILE A 634 -23.68 5.88 5.51
N PHE A 635 -23.51 4.59 5.24
CA PHE A 635 -22.82 3.68 6.15
C PHE A 635 -21.37 4.12 6.42
N LEU A 636 -20.59 4.45 5.38
CA LEU A 636 -19.22 4.93 5.50
C LEU A 636 -19.15 6.31 6.16
N GLN A 637 -20.06 7.23 5.84
CA GLN A 637 -20.11 8.54 6.47
C GLN A 637 -20.34 8.45 7.99
N GLN A 638 -21.24 7.55 8.41
CA GLN A 638 -21.54 7.27 9.82
C GLN A 638 -20.32 6.68 10.52
N LEU A 639 -19.74 5.63 9.95
CA LEU A 639 -18.54 4.96 10.47
C LEU A 639 -17.36 5.94 10.58
N GLY A 640 -17.18 6.77 9.56
CA GLY A 640 -16.15 7.79 9.42
C GLY A 640 -16.06 8.81 10.56
N ARG A 641 -17.16 9.02 11.30
CA ARG A 641 -17.17 9.87 12.50
C ARG A 641 -16.43 9.23 13.67
N GLY A 642 -16.55 7.92 13.79
CA GLY A 642 -15.88 7.11 14.79
C GLY A 642 -14.45 6.70 14.41
N LEU A 643 -14.03 6.86 13.15
CA LEU A 643 -12.70 6.39 12.71
C LEU A 643 -11.59 7.43 12.93
N ARG A 644 -11.93 8.68 13.27
CA ARG A 644 -10.94 9.73 13.53
C ARG A 644 -10.08 9.41 14.75
N ARG A 645 -8.79 9.75 14.67
CA ARG A 645 -7.84 9.66 15.79
C ARG A 645 -8.19 10.64 16.90
N ALA A 646 -8.05 10.20 18.14
CA ALA A 646 -8.20 11.00 19.34
C ALA A 646 -7.29 10.47 20.44
N GLU A 647 -6.83 11.37 21.33
CA GLU A 647 -6.01 10.97 22.48
C GLU A 647 -6.77 9.99 23.38
N GLY A 648 -6.11 8.90 23.76
CA GLY A 648 -6.69 7.85 24.62
C GLY A 648 -7.67 6.90 23.91
N LYS A 649 -7.94 7.08 22.61
CA LYS A 649 -8.82 6.20 21.84
C LYS A 649 -7.99 5.18 21.05
N ALA A 650 -8.14 3.90 21.40
CA ALA A 650 -7.37 2.81 20.79
C ALA A 650 -8.11 2.15 19.61
N VAL A 651 -9.44 2.06 19.69
CA VAL A 651 -10.27 1.35 18.71
C VAL A 651 -11.65 2.01 18.65
N LEU A 652 -12.31 1.92 17.50
CA LEU A 652 -13.74 2.20 17.33
C LEU A 652 -14.56 0.92 17.49
N THR A 653 -15.50 0.87 18.42
CA THR A 653 -16.47 -0.24 18.51
C THR A 653 -17.72 0.07 17.68
N VAL A 654 -18.09 -0.82 16.77
CA VAL A 654 -19.27 -0.69 15.92
C VAL A 654 -20.19 -1.86 16.19
N MET A 655 -21.47 -1.57 16.46
CA MET A 655 -22.49 -2.59 16.64
C MET A 655 -23.55 -2.46 15.55
N ASP A 656 -23.64 -3.46 14.67
CA ASP A 656 -24.65 -3.55 13.61
C ASP A 656 -25.64 -4.66 13.93
N PHE A 657 -26.92 -4.30 14.08
CA PHE A 657 -28.00 -5.24 14.38
C PHE A 657 -28.64 -5.71 13.07
N ILE A 658 -28.28 -6.93 12.64
CA ILE A 658 -28.57 -7.51 11.34
C ILE A 658 -29.79 -8.44 11.43
N GLY A 659 -30.95 -7.94 11.00
CA GLY A 659 -32.18 -8.73 10.87
C GLY A 659 -32.28 -9.51 9.57
N GLN A 660 -33.36 -10.29 9.42
CA GLN A 660 -33.67 -10.97 8.17
C GLN A 660 -34.11 -9.95 7.12
N GLN A 661 -33.22 -9.63 6.19
CA GLN A 661 -33.46 -8.63 5.15
C GLN A 661 -34.23 -9.21 3.96
N ARG A 662 -34.87 -8.31 3.21
CA ARG A 662 -35.35 -8.60 1.85
C ARG A 662 -34.20 -8.97 0.91
N ARG A 663 -34.50 -9.76 -0.13
CA ARG A 663 -33.53 -10.18 -1.16
C ARG A 663 -32.92 -8.98 -1.90
N GLU A 664 -33.67 -7.90 -2.02
CA GLU A 664 -33.28 -6.65 -2.67
C GLU A 664 -32.24 -5.86 -1.86
N PHE A 665 -32.08 -6.14 -0.56
CA PHE A 665 -31.06 -5.51 0.28
C PHE A 665 -29.66 -6.03 -0.10
N ARG A 666 -28.71 -5.12 -0.31
CA ARG A 666 -27.38 -5.41 -0.86
C ARG A 666 -26.28 -5.31 0.20
N PHE A 667 -25.96 -6.42 0.87
CA PHE A 667 -24.85 -6.44 1.85
C PHE A 667 -23.48 -6.29 1.20
N ASP A 668 -23.31 -6.81 -0.01
CA ASP A 668 -22.05 -6.77 -0.74
C ASP A 668 -21.53 -5.35 -0.96
N LEU A 669 -22.42 -4.36 -1.17
CA LEU A 669 -22.01 -2.96 -1.34
C LEU A 669 -21.34 -2.41 -0.08
N ARG A 670 -21.88 -2.69 1.11
CA ARG A 670 -21.34 -2.19 2.38
C ARG A 670 -20.01 -2.85 2.72
N TYR A 671 -19.97 -4.18 2.64
CA TYR A 671 -18.77 -4.92 3.03
C TYR A 671 -17.63 -4.69 2.05
N ARG A 672 -17.88 -4.60 0.74
CA ARG A 672 -16.84 -4.20 -0.22
C ARG A 672 -16.33 -2.79 0.04
N ALA A 673 -17.21 -1.86 0.41
CA ALA A 673 -16.81 -0.50 0.77
C ALA A 673 -15.98 -0.46 2.08
N LEU A 674 -16.23 -1.41 2.99
CA LEU A 674 -15.49 -1.56 4.25
C LEU A 674 -14.15 -2.28 4.08
N THR A 675 -14.10 -3.31 3.23
CA THR A 675 -12.95 -4.24 3.13
C THR A 675 -12.11 -4.08 1.88
N GLY A 676 -12.54 -3.31 0.89
CA GLY A 676 -11.88 -3.22 -0.42
C GLY A 676 -12.00 -4.48 -1.30
N TYR A 677 -12.37 -5.62 -0.72
CA TYR A 677 -12.37 -6.91 -1.40
C TYR A 677 -13.17 -6.96 -2.70
N GLY A 678 -12.63 -7.75 -3.62
CA GLY A 678 -13.34 -8.20 -4.79
C GLY A 678 -14.58 -9.01 -4.42
N ARG A 679 -15.51 -9.14 -5.38
CA ARG A 679 -16.79 -9.84 -5.17
C ARG A 679 -16.62 -11.31 -4.72
N LYS A 680 -15.69 -12.06 -5.32
CA LYS A 680 -15.39 -13.47 -4.94
C LYS A 680 -14.58 -13.57 -3.66
N GLU A 681 -13.62 -12.68 -3.49
CA GLU A 681 -12.78 -12.63 -2.30
C GLU A 681 -13.61 -12.35 -1.05
N LEU A 682 -14.60 -11.45 -1.15
CA LEU A 682 -15.52 -11.16 -0.06
C LEU A 682 -16.33 -12.40 0.37
N GLU A 683 -16.77 -13.25 -0.57
CA GLU A 683 -17.46 -14.50 -0.24
C GLU A 683 -16.58 -15.40 0.63
N LYS A 684 -15.33 -15.62 0.20
CA LYS A 684 -14.36 -16.42 0.95
C LYS A 684 -14.00 -15.78 2.29
N ALA A 685 -13.81 -14.45 2.33
CA ALA A 685 -13.50 -13.74 3.55
C ALA A 685 -14.64 -13.83 4.59
N VAL A 686 -15.91 -13.81 4.17
CA VAL A 686 -17.04 -14.03 5.08
C VAL A 686 -17.06 -15.47 5.59
N GLU A 687 -16.70 -16.46 4.77
CA GLU A 687 -16.60 -17.87 5.18
C GLU A 687 -15.45 -18.11 6.17
N ASP A 688 -14.28 -17.51 5.91
CA ASP A 688 -13.05 -17.66 6.70
C ASP A 688 -12.96 -16.66 7.87
N GLU A 689 -14.04 -15.95 8.20
CA GLU A 689 -14.13 -14.97 9.31
C GLU A 689 -13.12 -13.79 9.21
N PHE A 690 -12.90 -13.30 8.00
CA PHE A 690 -12.08 -12.12 7.68
C PHE A 690 -10.63 -12.19 8.23
N PRO A 691 -9.79 -13.14 7.79
CA PRO A 691 -8.47 -13.38 8.40
C PRO A 691 -7.40 -12.34 8.05
N TYR A 692 -7.63 -11.51 7.01
CA TYR A 692 -6.63 -10.58 6.46
C TYR A 692 -7.03 -9.11 6.62
N LEU A 693 -7.71 -8.75 7.73
CA LEU A 693 -8.04 -7.35 8.03
C LEU A 693 -6.79 -6.53 8.44
N PRO A 694 -6.82 -5.18 8.27
CA PRO A 694 -5.75 -4.29 8.72
C PRO A 694 -5.43 -4.50 10.19
N SER A 695 -4.16 -4.26 10.55
CA SER A 695 -3.67 -4.49 11.91
C SER A 695 -4.56 -3.81 12.97
N GLY A 696 -5.08 -4.62 13.90
CA GLY A 696 -5.95 -4.15 14.99
C GLY A 696 -7.42 -3.97 14.63
N SER A 697 -7.82 -4.12 13.37
CA SER A 697 -9.23 -4.13 12.96
C SER A 697 -9.80 -5.55 12.97
N GLN A 698 -11.09 -5.67 13.27
CA GLN A 698 -11.78 -6.96 13.34
C GLN A 698 -13.23 -6.84 12.87
N ILE A 699 -13.71 -7.83 12.11
CA ILE A 699 -15.13 -8.02 11.81
C ILE A 699 -15.55 -9.36 12.41
N VAL A 700 -16.47 -9.31 13.37
CA VAL A 700 -17.04 -10.49 14.01
C VAL A 700 -18.53 -10.51 13.70
N LEU A 701 -18.96 -11.50 12.93
CA LEU A 701 -20.38 -11.76 12.69
C LEU A 701 -20.78 -12.94 13.56
N ASP A 702 -21.91 -12.83 14.27
CA ASP A 702 -22.46 -14.03 14.89
C ASP A 702 -22.89 -15.05 13.82
N ARG A 703 -23.03 -16.31 14.22
CA ARG A 703 -23.31 -17.41 13.29
C ARG A 703 -24.57 -17.20 12.43
N VAL A 704 -25.59 -16.54 12.97
CA VAL A 704 -26.85 -16.30 12.26
C VAL A 704 -26.68 -15.14 11.28
N ALA A 705 -26.05 -14.05 11.72
CA ALA A 705 -25.72 -12.89 10.91
C ALA A 705 -24.77 -13.25 9.74
N GLN A 706 -23.74 -14.05 10.01
CA GLN A 706 -22.79 -14.55 9.00
C GLN A 706 -23.53 -15.31 7.90
N LYS A 707 -24.46 -16.21 8.28
CA LYS A 707 -25.26 -16.97 7.32
C LYS A 707 -26.15 -16.06 6.47
N VAL A 708 -26.86 -15.10 7.08
CA VAL A 708 -27.74 -14.14 6.36
C VAL A 708 -26.94 -13.33 5.35
N VAL A 709 -25.76 -12.84 5.75
CA VAL A 709 -24.86 -12.07 4.87
C VAL A 709 -24.31 -12.93 3.73
N LEU A 710 -23.83 -14.14 4.04
CA LEU A 710 -23.26 -15.05 3.04
C LEU A 710 -24.28 -15.50 1.99
N ASP A 711 -25.49 -15.87 2.41
CA ASP A 711 -26.58 -16.28 1.51
C ASP A 711 -26.97 -15.12 0.56
N ASN A 712 -27.00 -13.88 1.08
CA ASN A 712 -27.24 -12.70 0.26
C ASN A 712 -26.12 -12.47 -0.77
N ILE A 713 -24.85 -12.53 -0.35
CA ILE A 713 -23.70 -12.33 -1.24
C ILE A 713 -23.66 -13.40 -2.33
N LYS A 714 -23.80 -14.69 -1.98
CA LYS A 714 -23.82 -15.81 -2.94
C LYS A 714 -24.92 -15.67 -4.00
N ALA A 715 -26.09 -15.17 -3.61
CA ALA A 715 -27.18 -14.92 -4.54
C ALA A 715 -26.85 -13.85 -5.60
N GLN A 716 -25.91 -12.94 -5.34
CA GLN A 716 -25.47 -11.89 -6.24
C GLN A 716 -24.29 -12.29 -7.16
N LEU A 717 -23.54 -13.36 -6.84
CA LEU A 717 -22.25 -13.68 -7.47
C LEU A 717 -22.27 -14.56 -8.73
N ARG A 718 -23.44 -15.01 -9.20
CA ARG A 718 -23.53 -15.86 -10.40
C ARG A 718 -23.52 -15.06 -11.71
N PHE A 719 -22.34 -14.67 -12.21
CA PHE A 719 -22.12 -14.16 -13.58
C PHE A 719 -21.07 -15.02 -14.33
N ASN A 720 -21.52 -15.96 -15.18
CA ASN A 720 -20.66 -16.81 -16.02
C ASN A 720 -20.46 -16.22 -17.44
N ARG A 721 -19.57 -16.80 -18.27
CA ARG A 721 -19.28 -16.33 -19.64
C ARG A 721 -20.54 -16.17 -20.50
N ALA A 722 -21.49 -17.09 -20.39
CA ALA A 722 -22.77 -17.01 -21.10
C ALA A 722 -23.64 -15.83 -20.63
N GLN A 723 -23.51 -15.44 -19.36
CA GLN A 723 -24.19 -14.28 -18.81
C GLN A 723 -23.55 -12.97 -19.25
N LEU A 724 -22.22 -12.90 -19.36
CA LEU A 724 -21.51 -11.76 -19.95
C LEU A 724 -21.88 -11.55 -21.43
N VAL A 725 -21.97 -12.62 -22.22
CA VAL A 725 -22.43 -12.54 -23.61
C VAL A 725 -23.86 -11.99 -23.71
N ARG A 726 -24.77 -12.46 -22.84
CA ARG A 726 -26.15 -11.95 -22.78
C ARG A 726 -26.19 -10.49 -22.33
N ASP A 727 -25.32 -10.10 -21.40
CA ASP A 727 -25.19 -8.74 -20.91
C ASP A 727 -24.75 -7.80 -22.03
N ILE A 728 -23.65 -8.12 -22.72
CA ILE A 728 -23.16 -7.39 -23.91
C ILE A 728 -24.25 -7.28 -24.98
N ALA A 729 -24.93 -8.40 -25.31
CA ALA A 729 -26.02 -8.39 -26.27
C ALA A 729 -27.20 -7.48 -25.86
N SER A 730 -27.43 -7.28 -24.57
CA SER A 730 -28.53 -6.45 -24.06
C SER A 730 -28.27 -4.94 -24.18
N TYR A 731 -27.01 -4.52 -24.06
CA TYR A 731 -26.61 -3.14 -24.30
C TYR A 731 -26.45 -2.84 -25.80
N ALA A 732 -26.12 -3.86 -26.60
CA ALA A 732 -25.93 -3.75 -28.05
C ALA A 732 -24.87 -2.72 -28.49
N GLU A 733 -23.90 -2.43 -27.61
CA GLU A 733 -22.79 -1.51 -27.87
C GLU A 733 -21.62 -2.25 -28.53
N THR A 734 -21.04 -1.66 -29.58
CA THR A 734 -19.85 -2.19 -30.26
C THR A 734 -18.56 -1.54 -29.81
N GLU A 735 -18.64 -0.36 -29.20
CA GLU A 735 -17.49 0.32 -28.59
C GLU A 735 -17.32 -0.15 -27.15
N LEU A 736 -16.12 -0.64 -26.83
CA LEU A 736 -15.81 -1.19 -25.51
C LEU A 736 -16.00 -0.16 -24.39
N GLU A 737 -15.56 1.08 -24.61
CA GLU A 737 -15.73 2.19 -23.66
C GLU A 737 -17.21 2.43 -23.32
N ALA A 738 -18.06 2.55 -24.33
CA ALA A 738 -19.50 2.75 -24.15
C ALA A 738 -20.15 1.59 -23.38
N TYR A 739 -19.75 0.34 -23.67
CA TYR A 739 -20.21 -0.81 -22.91
C TYR A 739 -19.78 -0.78 -21.44
N LEU A 740 -18.50 -0.49 -21.15
CA LEU A 740 -17.98 -0.45 -19.78
C LEU A 740 -18.68 0.65 -18.96
N GLU A 741 -18.91 1.83 -19.54
CA GLU A 741 -19.61 2.94 -18.90
C GLU A 741 -21.07 2.62 -18.54
N GLN A 742 -21.81 1.97 -19.46
CA GLN A 742 -23.23 1.65 -19.28
C GLN A 742 -23.45 0.43 -18.37
N SER A 743 -22.57 -0.56 -18.45
CA SER A 743 -22.65 -1.78 -17.62
C SER A 743 -22.06 -1.60 -16.23
N GLY A 744 -21.16 -0.62 -16.05
CA GLY A 744 -20.37 -0.45 -14.82
C GLY A 744 -19.37 -1.59 -14.58
N ASN A 745 -19.07 -2.36 -15.63
CA ASN A 745 -18.05 -3.40 -15.60
C ASN A 745 -16.66 -2.79 -15.84
N ASP A 746 -15.64 -3.45 -15.30
CA ASP A 746 -14.24 -3.09 -15.52
C ASP A 746 -13.65 -3.83 -16.73
N VAL A 747 -12.60 -3.29 -17.35
CA VAL A 747 -11.90 -3.90 -18.50
C VAL A 747 -11.39 -5.32 -18.16
N LYS A 748 -10.93 -5.56 -16.91
CA LYS A 748 -10.50 -6.89 -16.46
C LYS A 748 -11.64 -7.90 -16.37
N SER A 749 -12.90 -7.43 -16.32
CA SER A 749 -14.06 -8.32 -16.37
C SER A 749 -14.30 -8.90 -17.78
N ILE A 750 -13.75 -8.26 -18.82
CA ILE A 750 -13.75 -8.71 -20.21
C ILE A 750 -12.53 -9.58 -20.47
N TYR A 751 -11.33 -9.07 -20.17
CA TYR A 751 -10.06 -9.78 -20.41
C TYR A 751 -9.63 -10.57 -19.17
N ARG A 752 -10.29 -11.71 -18.94
CA ARG A 752 -9.97 -12.62 -17.82
C ARG A 752 -8.88 -13.64 -18.15
N SER A 753 -8.51 -13.73 -19.42
CA SER A 753 -7.50 -14.65 -19.93
C SER A 753 -7.04 -14.20 -21.30
N THR A 754 -5.92 -14.75 -21.77
CA THR A 754 -5.44 -14.56 -23.16
C THR A 754 -6.37 -15.17 -24.23
N ARG A 755 -7.47 -15.81 -23.83
CA ARG A 755 -8.49 -16.35 -24.76
C ARG A 755 -9.69 -15.42 -24.92
N ASP A 756 -9.73 -14.35 -24.15
CA ASP A 756 -10.81 -13.39 -24.14
C ASP A 756 -10.43 -12.16 -24.97
N SER A 757 -11.36 -11.71 -25.80
CA SER A 757 -11.21 -10.50 -26.62
C SER A 757 -12.57 -9.84 -26.80
N TRP A 758 -12.59 -8.52 -26.92
CA TRP A 758 -13.83 -7.77 -27.12
C TRP A 758 -14.51 -8.16 -28.43
N THR A 759 -13.75 -8.26 -29.53
CA THR A 759 -14.24 -8.75 -30.82
C THR A 759 -14.82 -10.17 -30.71
N GLY A 760 -14.17 -11.04 -29.94
CA GLY A 760 -14.66 -12.39 -29.70
C GLY A 760 -16.00 -12.41 -28.98
N TYR A 761 -16.21 -11.53 -28.00
CA TYR A 761 -17.47 -11.37 -27.29
C TYR A 761 -18.57 -10.75 -28.16
N LEU A 762 -18.26 -9.73 -28.96
CA LEU A 762 -19.22 -9.13 -29.90
C LEU A 762 -19.76 -10.16 -30.90
N ARG A 763 -18.91 -11.06 -31.41
CA ARG A 763 -19.33 -12.18 -32.28
C ARG A 763 -20.24 -13.16 -31.56
N LEU A 764 -19.89 -13.55 -30.33
CA LEU A 764 -20.73 -14.45 -29.53
C LEU A 764 -22.09 -13.81 -29.18
N ALA A 765 -22.12 -12.48 -29.02
CA ALA A 765 -23.33 -11.70 -28.79
C ALA A 765 -24.15 -11.44 -30.07
N GLY A 766 -23.61 -11.76 -31.25
CA GLY A 766 -24.26 -11.53 -32.54
C GLY A 766 -24.32 -10.06 -32.98
N LEU A 767 -23.47 -9.20 -32.41
CA LEU A 767 -23.44 -7.76 -32.72
C LEU A 767 -22.57 -7.41 -33.93
N ILE A 768 -21.62 -8.28 -34.27
CA ILE A 768 -20.81 -8.18 -35.48
C ILE A 768 -20.84 -9.53 -36.22
N GLU A 769 -20.88 -9.48 -37.54
CA GLU A 769 -20.82 -10.69 -38.37
C GLU A 769 -19.40 -11.29 -38.37
N GLY A 770 -19.30 -12.62 -38.46
CA GLY A 770 -18.02 -13.27 -38.80
C GLY A 770 -17.59 -12.89 -40.22
N PHE A 771 -16.29 -13.03 -40.53
CA PHE A 771 -15.67 -12.81 -41.86
C PHE A 771 -16.70 -12.72 -43.01
N SER A 772 -17.07 -11.51 -43.43
CA SER A 772 -17.95 -11.36 -44.60
C SER A 772 -17.17 -11.85 -45.82
N PRO A 773 -17.61 -12.93 -46.49
CA PRO A 773 -16.96 -13.41 -47.71
C PRO A 773 -16.96 -12.35 -48.82
N LEU A 774 -17.84 -11.35 -48.72
CA LEU A 774 -18.03 -10.31 -49.72
C LEU A 774 -16.84 -9.33 -49.80
N GLU A 775 -16.18 -9.03 -48.67
CA GLU A 775 -15.02 -8.11 -48.66
C GLU A 775 -13.75 -8.77 -49.24
N THR A 776 -13.64 -10.09 -49.06
CA THR A 776 -12.53 -10.91 -49.58
C THR A 776 -12.55 -11.00 -51.10
N VAL A 777 -13.76 -11.02 -51.69
CA VAL A 777 -13.97 -11.05 -53.15
C VAL A 777 -13.73 -9.68 -53.79
N LEU A 778 -13.98 -8.58 -53.07
CA LEU A 778 -13.87 -7.22 -53.62
C LEU A 778 -12.44 -6.67 -53.73
N ARG A 779 -11.45 -7.23 -53.03
CA ARG A 779 -10.07 -6.68 -53.01
C ARG A 779 -9.01 -7.46 -53.77
N GLY A 780 -9.34 -8.54 -54.46
CA GLY A 780 -8.48 -9.16 -55.48
C GLY A 780 -7.08 -9.66 -55.02
N LYS A 781 -6.78 -9.64 -53.72
CA LYS A 781 -5.58 -10.25 -53.13
C LYS A 781 -6.03 -11.45 -52.31
N ILE A 782 -5.88 -12.64 -52.89
CA ILE A 782 -5.97 -13.91 -52.18
C ILE A 782 -4.64 -14.06 -51.43
N GLU A 783 -4.58 -13.55 -50.19
CA GLU A 783 -3.65 -14.05 -49.19
C GLU A 783 -4.48 -14.91 -48.23
N ASP A 784 -3.97 -16.10 -47.87
CA ASP A 784 -4.63 -17.11 -47.04
C ASP A 784 -4.93 -16.59 -45.63
N ARG A 785 -5.98 -15.77 -45.48
CA ARG A 785 -6.43 -15.23 -44.19
C ARG A 785 -7.36 -16.23 -43.53
N THR A 786 -6.99 -16.70 -42.33
CA THR A 786 -7.77 -17.71 -41.59
C THR A 786 -8.33 -17.18 -40.27
N ASP A 787 -9.46 -17.73 -39.83
CA ASP A 787 -10.04 -17.51 -38.49
C ASP A 787 -9.09 -17.97 -37.35
N ALA A 788 -8.22 -18.94 -37.64
CA ALA A 788 -7.21 -19.38 -36.69
C ALA A 788 -6.13 -18.32 -36.44
N ASP A 789 -5.73 -17.56 -37.46
CA ASP A 789 -4.72 -16.52 -37.31
C ASP A 789 -5.30 -15.25 -36.67
N GLU A 790 -6.55 -14.89 -36.97
CA GLU A 790 -7.25 -13.83 -36.25
C GLU A 790 -7.36 -14.14 -34.75
N LYS A 791 -7.69 -15.40 -34.39
CA LYS A 791 -7.72 -15.83 -32.98
C LYS A 791 -6.37 -15.70 -32.27
N LYS A 792 -5.25 -15.92 -32.97
CA LYS A 792 -3.90 -15.70 -32.40
C LYS A 792 -3.67 -14.22 -32.10
N LEU A 793 -4.05 -13.34 -33.02
CA LEU A 793 -3.95 -11.88 -32.83
C LEU A 793 -4.86 -11.40 -31.69
N LEU A 794 -6.11 -11.85 -31.67
CA LEU A 794 -7.07 -11.53 -30.60
C LEU A 794 -6.57 -11.99 -29.22
N GLY A 795 -5.85 -13.12 -29.16
CA GLY A 795 -5.24 -13.57 -27.91
C GLY A 795 -4.09 -12.70 -27.38
N ARG A 796 -3.62 -11.71 -28.17
CA ARG A 796 -2.64 -10.70 -27.76
C ARG A 796 -3.26 -9.39 -27.30
N MET A 797 -4.59 -9.21 -27.39
CA MET A 797 -5.24 -7.93 -27.07
C MET A 797 -5.07 -7.53 -25.59
N ALA A 798 -5.11 -8.51 -24.68
CA ALA A 798 -4.83 -8.29 -23.27
C ALA A 798 -3.42 -7.72 -23.02
N ALA A 799 -2.47 -7.94 -23.94
CA ALA A 799 -1.11 -7.42 -23.85
C ALA A 799 -0.99 -5.92 -24.19
N LEU A 800 -2.08 -5.26 -24.58
CA LEU A 800 -2.11 -3.82 -24.92
C LEU A 800 -2.88 -2.99 -23.89
N ILE A 801 -3.53 -3.61 -22.90
CA ILE A 801 -4.33 -2.92 -21.88
C ILE A 801 -3.49 -1.94 -21.06
N HIS A 802 -2.21 -2.26 -20.86
CA HIS A 802 -1.29 -1.44 -20.06
C HIS A 802 -0.77 -0.20 -20.81
N VAL A 803 -1.10 0.00 -22.08
CA VAL A 803 -0.59 1.15 -22.84
C VAL A 803 -1.13 2.45 -22.24
N ASP A 804 -0.30 3.12 -21.43
CA ASP A 804 -0.67 4.20 -20.52
C ASP A 804 -0.02 5.55 -20.86
N ASP A 805 0.67 5.64 -22.00
CA ASP A 805 1.25 6.87 -22.51
C ASP A 805 0.55 7.36 -23.80
N PRO A 806 0.15 8.64 -23.86
CA PRO A 806 -0.59 9.19 -25.00
C PRO A 806 0.12 9.06 -26.35
N GLU A 807 1.44 9.31 -26.38
CA GLU A 807 2.23 9.30 -27.62
C GLU A 807 2.26 7.89 -28.25
N ARG A 808 2.49 6.83 -27.45
CA ARG A 808 2.44 5.44 -27.93
C ARG A 808 1.04 5.06 -28.38
N ALA A 809 0.00 5.43 -27.64
CA ALA A 809 -1.38 5.10 -28.00
C ALA A 809 -1.81 5.75 -29.34
N GLU A 810 -1.42 7.01 -29.56
CA GLU A 810 -1.68 7.74 -30.80
C GLU A 810 -0.88 7.14 -31.97
N ALA A 811 0.39 6.80 -31.74
CA ALA A 811 1.22 6.10 -32.72
C ALA A 811 0.67 4.71 -33.08
N TYR A 812 0.27 3.90 -32.10
CA TYR A 812 -0.33 2.58 -32.34
C TYR A 812 -1.64 2.71 -33.12
N SER A 813 -2.47 3.70 -32.77
CA SER A 813 -3.72 4.01 -33.48
C SER A 813 -3.49 4.43 -34.93
N MET A 814 -2.44 5.23 -35.18
CA MET A 814 -2.02 5.59 -36.54
C MET A 814 -1.54 4.35 -37.32
N LEU A 815 -0.66 3.53 -36.73
CA LEU A 815 -0.01 2.39 -37.38
C LEU A 815 -1.00 1.29 -37.82
N VAL A 816 -2.09 1.09 -37.07
CA VAL A 816 -3.15 0.14 -37.44
C VAL A 816 -4.19 0.75 -38.40
N GLY A 817 -4.05 2.04 -38.73
CA GLY A 817 -4.90 2.75 -39.66
C GLY A 817 -4.68 2.32 -41.12
N PRO A 818 -5.70 2.41 -41.98
CA PRO A 818 -5.60 2.00 -43.39
C PRO A 818 -4.60 2.86 -44.18
N ASP A 819 -4.40 4.12 -43.77
CA ASP A 819 -3.55 5.10 -44.43
C ASP A 819 -2.19 5.30 -43.72
N ALA A 820 -1.78 4.37 -42.85
CA ALA A 820 -0.52 4.56 -42.11
C ALA A 820 0.70 4.57 -43.05
N PRO A 821 1.66 5.51 -42.86
CA PRO A 821 2.87 5.60 -43.67
C PRO A 821 3.70 4.31 -43.67
N ARG A 822 4.54 4.13 -44.68
CA ARG A 822 5.50 3.01 -44.70
C ARG A 822 6.54 3.17 -43.59
N TYR A 823 7.10 2.07 -43.11
CA TYR A 823 8.08 2.09 -42.01
C TYR A 823 9.25 3.07 -42.26
N ALA A 824 9.75 3.13 -43.50
CA ALA A 824 10.85 4.01 -43.90
C ALA A 824 10.47 5.51 -43.95
N GLU A 825 9.18 5.84 -44.03
CA GLU A 825 8.66 7.21 -44.07
C GLU A 825 8.39 7.78 -42.66
N LEU A 826 8.32 6.91 -41.66
CA LEU A 826 8.14 7.28 -40.26
C LEU A 826 9.37 7.98 -39.69
N GLY A 827 9.16 8.93 -38.79
CA GLY A 827 10.23 9.52 -37.98
C GLY A 827 10.88 8.48 -37.05
N MET A 828 12.07 8.78 -36.52
CA MET A 828 12.83 7.84 -35.67
C MET A 828 12.04 7.34 -34.44
N ARG A 829 11.21 8.20 -33.84
CA ARG A 829 10.36 7.83 -32.69
C ARG A 829 9.22 6.91 -33.12
N GLU A 830 8.51 7.25 -34.19
CA GLU A 830 7.42 6.45 -34.77
C GLU A 830 7.90 5.08 -35.25
N GLN A 831 9.09 4.99 -35.86
CA GLN A 831 9.74 3.72 -36.19
C GLN A 831 9.97 2.86 -34.94
N THR A 832 10.26 3.48 -33.80
CA THR A 832 10.43 2.76 -32.54
C THR A 832 9.10 2.25 -31.99
N PHE A 833 8.03 3.06 -32.03
CA PHE A 833 6.69 2.59 -31.70
C PHE A 833 6.21 1.46 -32.62
N ALA A 834 6.51 1.53 -33.92
CA ALA A 834 6.21 0.46 -34.87
C ALA A 834 6.89 -0.85 -34.48
N ARG A 835 8.16 -0.80 -34.05
CA ARG A 835 8.87 -1.98 -33.51
C ARG A 835 8.20 -2.52 -32.24
N MET A 836 7.83 -1.63 -31.31
CA MET A 836 7.19 -2.02 -30.04
C MET A 836 5.84 -2.71 -30.26
N LEU A 837 4.97 -2.15 -31.11
CA LEU A 837 3.68 -2.75 -31.48
C LEU A 837 3.88 -4.10 -32.14
N PHE A 838 4.78 -4.16 -33.13
CA PHE A 838 5.08 -5.39 -33.87
C PHE A 838 5.52 -6.53 -32.93
N TYR A 839 6.48 -6.28 -32.04
CA TYR A 839 6.97 -7.33 -31.13
C TYR A 839 6.00 -7.66 -29.98
N THR A 840 5.04 -6.80 -29.67
CA THR A 840 3.93 -7.13 -28.75
C THR A 840 3.00 -8.18 -29.35
N LEU A 841 2.80 -8.13 -30.67
CA LEU A 841 1.97 -9.11 -31.40
C LEU A 841 2.77 -10.37 -31.76
N TRP A 842 4.05 -10.20 -32.09
CA TRP A 842 4.97 -11.26 -32.56
C TRP A 842 6.35 -11.16 -31.89
N ASP A 843 6.47 -11.68 -30.68
CA ASP A 843 7.71 -11.61 -29.88
C ASP A 843 8.91 -12.34 -30.53
N ASP A 844 8.62 -13.35 -31.35
CA ASP A 844 9.61 -14.11 -32.14
C ASP A 844 9.89 -13.52 -33.53
N GLY A 845 9.17 -12.46 -33.91
CA GLY A 845 9.24 -11.80 -35.21
C GLY A 845 8.24 -12.31 -36.26
N GLY A 846 7.42 -13.33 -35.94
CA GLY A 846 6.27 -13.74 -36.76
C GLY A 846 6.60 -14.31 -38.16
N GLY A 847 7.88 -14.50 -38.49
CA GLY A 847 8.35 -14.97 -39.80
C GLY A 847 8.39 -13.90 -40.91
N PHE A 848 8.13 -12.64 -40.58
CA PHE A 848 8.15 -11.52 -41.53
C PHE A 848 9.58 -11.09 -41.86
N GLN A 849 9.80 -10.61 -43.09
CA GLN A 849 11.09 -10.08 -43.52
C GLN A 849 11.23 -8.59 -43.24
N THR A 850 10.11 -7.84 -43.30
CA THR A 850 10.07 -6.42 -43.01
C THR A 850 8.94 -6.09 -42.03
N TYR A 851 9.03 -4.93 -41.36
CA TYR A 851 7.96 -4.43 -40.50
C TYR A 851 6.69 -4.11 -41.28
N ASP A 852 6.83 -3.61 -42.51
CA ASP A 852 5.70 -3.32 -43.40
C ASP A 852 4.90 -4.59 -43.72
N ASP A 853 5.54 -5.74 -43.94
CA ASP A 853 4.84 -7.01 -44.22
C ASP A 853 3.93 -7.42 -43.06
N GLY A 854 4.42 -7.30 -41.81
CA GLY A 854 3.65 -7.64 -40.63
C GLY A 854 2.54 -6.63 -40.32
N LEU A 855 2.81 -5.33 -40.50
CA LEU A 855 1.80 -4.29 -40.30
C LEU A 855 0.71 -4.35 -41.39
N ASP A 856 1.05 -4.65 -42.64
CA ASP A 856 0.09 -4.90 -43.73
C ASP A 856 -0.77 -6.14 -43.43
N TYR A 857 -0.15 -7.20 -42.88
CA TYR A 857 -0.87 -8.39 -42.43
C TYR A 857 -1.87 -8.07 -41.31
N LEU A 858 -1.46 -7.31 -40.29
CA LEU A 858 -2.34 -6.86 -39.21
C LEU A 858 -3.53 -6.05 -39.72
N ARG A 859 -3.27 -5.07 -40.60
CA ARG A 859 -4.30 -4.19 -41.20
C ARG A 859 -5.31 -4.95 -42.05
N GLY A 860 -5.02 -6.19 -42.41
CA GLY A 860 -5.96 -7.12 -43.01
C GLY A 860 -7.14 -7.51 -42.10
N TYR A 861 -7.02 -7.36 -40.78
CA TYR A 861 -8.02 -7.74 -39.77
C TYR A 861 -8.63 -6.51 -39.10
N GLN A 862 -9.61 -5.89 -39.76
CA GLN A 862 -10.17 -4.59 -39.34
C GLN A 862 -10.74 -4.58 -37.91
N PHE A 863 -11.39 -5.65 -37.47
CA PHE A 863 -11.93 -5.75 -36.10
C PHE A 863 -10.82 -5.80 -35.05
N VAL A 864 -9.71 -6.50 -35.34
CA VAL A 864 -8.52 -6.50 -34.48
C VAL A 864 -7.93 -5.08 -34.40
N CYS A 865 -7.80 -4.37 -35.53
CA CYS A 865 -7.33 -2.99 -35.55
C CYS A 865 -8.27 -2.02 -34.82
N SER A 866 -9.58 -2.28 -34.85
CA SER A 866 -10.56 -1.53 -34.06
C SER A 866 -10.39 -1.77 -32.57
N GLU A 867 -10.26 -3.04 -32.17
CA GLU A 867 -10.03 -3.42 -30.77
C GLU A 867 -8.73 -2.84 -30.22
N ILE A 868 -7.62 -2.85 -31.00
CA ILE A 868 -6.36 -2.20 -30.60
C ILE A 868 -6.59 -0.71 -30.29
N ARG A 869 -7.26 0.03 -31.18
CA ARG A 869 -7.54 1.46 -30.98
C ARG A 869 -8.39 1.72 -29.74
N GLN A 870 -9.40 0.90 -29.49
CA GLN A 870 -10.25 1.02 -28.30
C GLN A 870 -9.46 0.71 -27.01
N ILE A 871 -8.63 -0.34 -27.00
CA ILE A 871 -7.84 -0.74 -25.83
C ILE A 871 -6.80 0.32 -25.47
N VAL A 872 -6.00 0.80 -26.43
CA VAL A 872 -4.95 1.77 -26.12
C VAL A 872 -5.52 3.12 -25.67
N LYS A 873 -6.70 3.50 -26.18
CA LYS A 873 -7.44 4.67 -25.69
C LYS A 873 -7.85 4.50 -24.22
N LEU A 874 -8.37 3.33 -23.85
CA LEU A 874 -8.73 3.01 -22.47
C LEU A 874 -7.52 2.96 -21.54
N GLY A 875 -6.40 2.41 -22.00
CA GLY A 875 -5.15 2.36 -21.21
C GLY A 875 -4.64 3.75 -20.83
N VAL A 876 -4.65 4.71 -21.77
CA VAL A 876 -4.26 6.10 -21.50
C VAL A 876 -5.23 6.80 -20.55
N ALA A 877 -6.54 6.56 -20.71
CA ALA A 877 -7.54 7.08 -19.79
C ALA A 877 -7.30 6.57 -18.35
N ALA A 878 -6.92 5.30 -18.19
CA ALA A 878 -6.64 4.66 -16.90
C ALA A 878 -5.27 4.99 -16.29
N SER A 879 -4.39 5.70 -17.00
CA SER A 879 -3.02 6.01 -16.55
C SER A 879 -3.01 6.85 -15.27
N LYS A 880 -2.25 6.42 -14.24
CA LYS A 880 -2.18 7.11 -12.94
C LYS A 880 -0.98 8.04 -12.79
N HIS A 881 0.04 7.88 -13.63
CA HIS A 881 1.32 8.56 -13.44
C HIS A 881 1.56 9.66 -14.47
N ALA A 882 2.11 10.78 -13.99
CA ALA A 882 2.66 11.82 -14.85
C ALA A 882 3.95 11.33 -15.53
N ALA A 883 3.84 10.68 -16.69
CA ALA A 883 5.00 10.12 -17.39
C ALA A 883 5.93 11.22 -17.95
N LYS A 884 7.26 11.03 -17.84
CA LYS A 884 8.27 12.01 -18.33
C LYS A 884 9.42 11.30 -19.04
N GLY A 885 10.00 11.92 -20.08
CA GLY A 885 11.11 11.32 -20.84
C GLY A 885 12.35 10.99 -19.99
N LEU A 886 13.15 10.01 -20.44
CA LEU A 886 14.27 9.44 -19.69
C LEU A 886 15.48 10.36 -19.47
N GLY A 887 15.46 11.63 -19.89
CA GLY A 887 16.55 12.58 -19.67
C GLY A 887 17.78 12.41 -20.58
N ALA A 888 18.94 12.88 -20.13
CA ALA A 888 20.12 13.07 -20.97
C ALA A 888 20.67 11.76 -21.58
N GLY A 889 20.87 11.77 -22.90
CA GLY A 889 21.45 10.65 -23.66
C GLY A 889 20.47 9.53 -24.04
N LEU A 890 19.19 9.62 -23.63
CA LEU A 890 18.11 8.72 -24.04
C LEU A 890 16.86 9.49 -24.51
N GLN A 891 16.95 10.78 -24.80
CA GLN A 891 15.79 11.61 -25.21
C GLN A 891 15.10 11.11 -26.49
N HIS A 892 15.85 10.41 -27.35
CA HIS A 892 15.35 9.87 -28.62
C HIS A 892 14.61 8.52 -28.44
N VAL A 893 14.76 7.85 -27.30
CA VAL A 893 14.05 6.60 -26.99
C VAL A 893 12.67 6.97 -26.44
N PRO A 894 11.56 6.45 -27.01
CA PRO A 894 10.21 6.79 -26.58
C PRO A 894 9.75 5.96 -25.37
N LEU A 895 10.65 5.75 -24.43
CA LEU A 895 10.31 5.23 -23.11
C LEU A 895 10.17 6.42 -22.16
N LEU A 896 9.16 6.38 -21.32
CA LEU A 896 8.90 7.40 -20.32
C LEU A 896 9.08 6.79 -18.92
N SER A 897 9.69 7.56 -18.02
CA SER A 897 9.64 7.26 -16.59
C SER A 897 8.19 7.27 -16.11
N HIS A 898 7.85 6.25 -15.31
CA HIS A 898 6.60 5.95 -14.64
C HIS A 898 5.45 5.45 -15.55
N ALA A 899 5.71 5.31 -16.84
CA ALA A 899 4.84 4.55 -17.75
C ALA A 899 5.14 3.04 -17.68
N THR A 900 4.18 2.23 -18.11
CA THR A 900 4.26 0.77 -18.07
C THR A 900 4.54 0.16 -19.44
N TYR A 901 5.36 -0.88 -19.43
CA TYR A 901 5.83 -1.55 -20.64
C TYR A 901 5.99 -3.05 -20.42
N ARG A 902 5.72 -3.83 -21.46
CA ARG A 902 6.13 -5.23 -21.52
C ARG A 902 7.60 -5.34 -21.87
N ARG A 903 8.17 -6.51 -21.57
CA ARG A 903 9.59 -6.77 -21.78
C ARG A 903 9.97 -6.61 -23.25
N GLU A 904 9.16 -7.18 -24.14
CA GLU A 904 9.31 -7.10 -25.60
C GLU A 904 9.29 -5.66 -26.11
N GLU A 905 8.43 -4.79 -25.56
CA GLU A 905 8.39 -3.37 -25.90
C GLU A 905 9.67 -2.64 -25.47
N ILE A 906 10.14 -2.88 -24.24
CA ILE A 906 11.37 -2.28 -23.72
C ILE A 906 12.57 -2.67 -24.59
N LEU A 907 12.68 -3.96 -24.92
CA LEU A 907 13.78 -4.48 -25.73
C LEU A 907 13.72 -3.99 -27.18
N ALA A 908 12.52 -3.85 -27.75
CA ALA A 908 12.33 -3.22 -29.06
C ALA A 908 12.73 -1.74 -29.04
N ALA A 909 12.33 -1.00 -27.99
CA ALA A 909 12.64 0.42 -27.83
C ALA A 909 14.14 0.70 -27.67
N LEU A 910 14.83 -0.16 -26.92
CA LEU A 910 16.28 -0.07 -26.71
C LEU A 910 17.11 -0.74 -27.82
N GLN A 911 16.44 -1.28 -28.84
CA GLN A 911 17.06 -1.99 -29.97
C GLN A 911 17.97 -3.14 -29.53
N TYR A 912 17.52 -3.93 -28.55
CA TYR A 912 18.19 -5.18 -28.17
C TYR A 912 18.17 -6.22 -29.33
N GLY A 913 17.09 -6.21 -30.10
CA GLY A 913 16.90 -6.98 -31.33
C GLY A 913 15.95 -6.23 -32.28
N SER A 914 16.11 -6.46 -33.58
CA SER A 914 15.26 -5.95 -34.65
C SER A 914 15.29 -6.90 -35.85
N LEU A 915 14.28 -6.81 -36.74
CA LEU A 915 14.28 -7.55 -38.01
C LEU A 915 15.49 -7.18 -38.86
N GLU A 916 15.89 -5.90 -38.83
CA GLU A 916 17.06 -5.36 -39.51
C GLU A 916 18.38 -6.00 -39.03
N LEU A 917 18.44 -6.40 -37.75
CA LEU A 917 19.58 -7.09 -37.14
C LEU A 917 19.49 -8.62 -37.26
N GLY A 918 18.43 -9.16 -37.86
CA GLY A 918 18.17 -10.61 -37.90
C GLY A 918 18.04 -11.25 -36.52
N LYS A 919 17.66 -10.46 -35.50
CA LYS A 919 17.61 -10.88 -34.09
C LYS A 919 16.26 -10.49 -33.49
N ASN A 920 15.54 -11.44 -32.88
CA ASN A 920 14.28 -11.15 -32.18
C ASN A 920 14.50 -10.52 -30.79
N VAL A 921 13.42 -10.23 -30.08
CA VAL A 921 13.46 -9.60 -28.74
C VAL A 921 13.25 -10.60 -27.60
N GLN A 922 13.34 -11.91 -27.85
CA GLN A 922 13.16 -12.90 -26.80
C GLN A 922 14.35 -12.87 -25.83
N HIS A 923 14.04 -12.60 -24.57
CA HIS A 923 15.03 -12.48 -23.50
C HIS A 923 14.45 -13.00 -22.19
N ARG A 924 15.20 -13.89 -21.52
CA ARG A 924 14.76 -14.53 -20.28
C ARG A 924 15.48 -14.02 -19.04
N GLU A 925 16.69 -13.51 -19.17
CA GLU A 925 17.50 -13.07 -18.03
C GLU A 925 16.94 -11.79 -17.37
N GLY A 926 17.36 -11.52 -16.14
CA GLY A 926 16.92 -10.33 -15.39
C GLY A 926 17.56 -9.02 -15.85
N VAL A 927 18.60 -9.06 -16.69
CA VAL A 927 19.28 -7.86 -17.21
C VAL A 927 19.58 -8.03 -18.69
N ALA A 928 19.24 -7.02 -19.50
CA ALA A 928 19.58 -6.98 -20.92
C ALA A 928 20.55 -5.84 -21.24
N TRP A 929 21.72 -6.16 -21.78
CA TRP A 929 22.64 -5.17 -22.34
C TRP A 929 22.20 -4.81 -23.77
N CYS A 930 21.96 -3.52 -24.01
CA CYS A 930 21.52 -2.96 -25.29
C CYS A 930 22.64 -2.10 -25.90
N PRO A 931 23.46 -2.65 -26.83
CA PRO A 931 24.63 -1.94 -27.36
C PRO A 931 24.27 -0.66 -28.13
N ALA A 932 23.14 -0.67 -28.86
CA ALA A 932 22.71 0.44 -29.70
C ALA A 932 22.50 1.75 -28.91
N THR A 933 22.04 1.63 -27.66
CA THR A 933 21.80 2.78 -26.76
C THR A 933 22.83 2.87 -25.63
N SER A 934 23.76 1.92 -25.55
CA SER A 934 24.71 1.73 -24.44
C SER A 934 24.02 1.67 -23.07
N THR A 935 22.95 0.87 -22.99
CA THR A 935 22.06 0.81 -21.82
C THR A 935 21.93 -0.61 -21.29
N ASP A 936 22.07 -0.80 -19.98
CA ASP A 936 21.63 -2.01 -19.28
C ASP A 936 20.19 -1.81 -18.76
N ALA A 937 19.26 -2.65 -19.22
CA ALA A 937 17.87 -2.66 -18.76
C ALA A 937 17.69 -3.73 -17.68
N PHE A 938 17.33 -3.32 -16.46
CA PHE A 938 17.12 -4.21 -15.32
C PHE A 938 15.63 -4.53 -15.18
N PHE A 939 15.28 -5.81 -15.28
CA PHE A 939 13.92 -6.31 -15.10
C PHE A 939 13.78 -6.91 -13.71
N VAL A 940 13.13 -6.18 -12.81
CA VAL A 940 12.96 -6.56 -11.40
C VAL A 940 11.53 -6.98 -11.15
N THR A 941 11.35 -8.18 -10.60
CA THR A 941 10.06 -8.65 -10.06
C THR A 941 10.23 -8.71 -8.55
N LEU A 942 9.46 -7.88 -7.83
CA LEU A 942 9.61 -7.64 -6.39
C LEU A 942 9.14 -8.87 -5.60
N ASN A 943 7.95 -9.37 -5.94
CA ASN A 943 7.34 -10.55 -5.36
C ASN A 943 7.35 -11.69 -6.39
N LYS A 944 8.25 -12.65 -6.20
CA LYS A 944 8.44 -13.77 -7.16
C LYS A 944 7.40 -14.89 -7.01
N ASP A 945 6.56 -14.85 -5.97
CA ASP A 945 5.56 -15.86 -5.65
C ASP A 945 4.14 -15.27 -5.55
N ASP A 946 3.33 -15.50 -6.59
CA ASP A 946 1.93 -15.08 -6.68
C ASP A 946 0.97 -15.85 -5.75
N LYS A 947 1.44 -16.84 -4.98
CA LYS A 947 0.54 -17.72 -4.20
C LYS A 947 0.91 -18.03 -2.76
N LYS A 948 2.13 -17.79 -2.29
CA LYS A 948 2.52 -18.11 -0.91
C LYS A 948 3.72 -17.24 -0.49
N HIS A 949 3.59 -16.56 0.65
CA HIS A 949 4.64 -15.72 1.22
C HIS A 949 5.84 -16.55 1.72
N SER A 950 6.71 -16.99 0.82
CA SER A 950 8.04 -17.51 1.15
C SER A 950 8.91 -16.34 1.63
N ALA A 951 9.27 -16.33 2.92
CA ALA A 951 10.08 -15.25 3.52
C ALA A 951 11.52 -15.18 2.97
N THR A 952 11.95 -16.18 2.21
CA THR A 952 13.32 -16.38 1.71
C THR A 952 13.63 -15.64 0.40
N THR A 953 12.61 -15.29 -0.40
CA THR A 953 12.78 -14.61 -1.71
C THR A 953 12.44 -13.11 -1.69
N MET A 954 11.66 -12.63 -0.70
CA MET A 954 11.08 -11.28 -0.63
C MET A 954 12.05 -10.09 -0.40
N TYR A 955 13.37 -10.29 -0.26
CA TYR A 955 14.30 -9.20 0.16
C TYR A 955 15.56 -9.05 -0.68
N LYS A 956 15.56 -9.52 -1.94
CA LYS A 956 16.71 -9.37 -2.83
C LYS A 956 16.77 -8.03 -3.55
N ASP A 957 15.63 -7.57 -4.04
CA ASP A 957 15.49 -6.31 -4.77
C ASP A 957 14.36 -5.51 -4.13
N TYR A 958 14.62 -4.29 -3.66
CA TYR A 958 13.64 -3.50 -2.91
C TYR A 958 13.96 -2.00 -2.94
N ALA A 959 12.95 -1.17 -2.71
CA ALA A 959 13.12 0.26 -2.53
C ALA A 959 13.56 0.59 -1.10
N ILE A 960 14.66 1.33 -0.95
CA ILE A 960 15.14 1.84 0.35
C ILE A 960 14.38 3.13 0.71
N SER A 961 14.21 4.02 -0.27
CA SER A 961 13.46 5.28 -0.19
C SER A 961 12.91 5.63 -1.58
N PRO A 962 12.06 6.67 -1.74
CA PRO A 962 11.58 7.08 -3.07
C PRO A 962 12.70 7.36 -4.08
N GLU A 963 13.91 7.71 -3.63
CA GLU A 963 15.06 7.98 -4.49
C GLU A 963 16.08 6.83 -4.55
N LEU A 964 16.04 5.86 -3.63
CA LEU A 964 17.08 4.84 -3.49
C LEU A 964 16.52 3.44 -3.70
N PHE A 965 17.13 2.68 -4.61
CA PHE A 965 16.75 1.30 -4.92
C PHE A 965 17.91 0.34 -4.68
N HIS A 966 17.64 -0.75 -3.97
CA HIS A 966 18.58 -1.85 -3.77
C HIS A 966 18.35 -2.94 -4.83
N TRP A 967 19.43 -3.39 -5.46
CA TRP A 967 19.39 -4.42 -6.48
C TRP A 967 20.55 -5.40 -6.35
N GLU A 968 20.28 -6.69 -6.51
CA GLU A 968 21.28 -7.76 -6.47
C GLU A 968 21.54 -8.33 -7.87
N SER A 969 22.81 -8.42 -8.25
CA SER A 969 23.22 -8.99 -9.54
C SER A 969 23.04 -10.51 -9.62
N GLN A 970 23.20 -11.09 -10.80
CA GLN A 970 23.22 -12.54 -10.97
C GLN A 970 24.37 -13.18 -10.17
N ASN A 971 24.15 -14.38 -9.61
CA ASN A 971 25.08 -15.09 -8.72
C ASN A 971 26.53 -15.20 -9.23
N ALA A 972 26.76 -15.24 -10.54
CA ALA A 972 28.09 -15.36 -11.12
C ALA A 972 28.81 -14.01 -11.36
N THR A 973 28.08 -12.89 -11.28
CA THR A 973 28.60 -11.54 -11.54
C THR A 973 29.48 -11.10 -10.37
N SER A 974 30.69 -10.63 -10.70
CA SER A 974 31.65 -10.12 -9.70
C SER A 974 32.19 -8.76 -10.09
N PRO A 975 32.71 -7.95 -9.13
CA PRO A 975 33.20 -6.61 -9.44
C PRO A 975 34.28 -6.58 -10.53
N GLY A 976 35.05 -7.68 -10.64
CA GLY A 976 36.08 -7.85 -11.67
C GLY A 976 35.58 -8.33 -13.03
N SER A 977 34.33 -8.80 -13.16
CA SER A 977 33.79 -9.30 -14.43
C SER A 977 33.48 -8.14 -15.40
N PRO A 978 33.45 -8.37 -16.72
CA PRO A 978 33.08 -7.32 -17.68
C PRO A 978 31.72 -6.67 -17.37
N THR A 979 30.75 -7.47 -16.93
CA THR A 979 29.43 -7.00 -16.51
C THR A 979 29.49 -6.19 -15.21
N GLY A 980 30.22 -6.66 -14.19
CA GLY A 980 30.40 -5.91 -12.94
C GLY A 980 31.10 -4.57 -13.14
N LYS A 981 32.11 -4.51 -14.02
CA LYS A 981 32.78 -3.25 -14.37
C LYS A 981 31.85 -2.25 -15.05
N ARG A 982 30.96 -2.69 -15.95
CA ARG A 982 29.94 -1.80 -16.57
C ARG A 982 29.00 -1.18 -15.55
N TYR A 983 28.67 -1.90 -14.47
CA TYR A 983 27.81 -1.39 -13.41
C TYR A 983 28.54 -0.39 -12.50
N LEU A 984 29.79 -0.71 -12.13
CA LEU A 984 30.53 0.01 -11.08
C LEU A 984 31.39 1.18 -11.60
N ASP A 985 31.88 1.13 -12.84
CA ASP A 985 32.81 2.12 -13.40
C ASP A 985 32.24 2.81 -14.67
N ARG A 986 31.26 3.68 -14.44
CA ARG A 986 30.46 4.31 -15.51
C ARG A 986 31.18 5.44 -16.24
N ALA A 987 32.01 6.21 -15.52
CA ALA A 987 32.70 7.37 -16.09
C ALA A 987 33.69 6.97 -17.20
N SER A 988 34.21 5.74 -17.17
CA SER A 988 35.13 5.22 -18.18
C SER A 988 34.43 4.48 -19.34
N HIS A 989 33.19 4.03 -19.18
CA HIS A 989 32.47 3.18 -20.17
C HIS A 989 31.25 3.84 -20.83
N GLY A 990 30.70 4.93 -20.27
CA GLY A 990 29.54 5.63 -20.85
C GLY A 990 28.23 4.84 -20.83
N SER A 991 28.14 3.77 -20.03
CA SER A 991 26.95 2.93 -19.88
C SER A 991 25.87 3.61 -19.03
N LYS A 992 24.61 3.44 -19.43
CA LYS A 992 23.42 3.88 -18.68
C LYS A 992 22.70 2.67 -18.08
N VAL A 993 21.99 2.86 -16.98
CA VAL A 993 21.15 1.81 -16.38
C VAL A 993 19.73 2.34 -16.26
N LEU A 994 18.77 1.52 -16.69
CA LEU A 994 17.34 1.73 -16.50
C LEU A 994 16.79 0.62 -15.61
N ILE A 995 15.97 1.00 -14.63
CA ILE A 995 15.27 0.04 -13.76
C ILE A 995 13.81 -0.05 -14.18
N PHE A 996 13.34 -1.28 -14.38
CA PHE A 996 11.95 -1.61 -14.66
C PHE A 996 11.46 -2.58 -13.58
N THR A 997 10.43 -2.19 -12.84
CA THR A 997 9.90 -2.97 -11.71
C THR A 997 8.48 -3.44 -12.00
N ARG A 998 8.14 -4.63 -11.52
CA ARG A 998 6.76 -5.08 -11.38
C ARG A 998 6.61 -5.77 -10.04
N ASP A 999 5.39 -5.77 -9.52
CA ASP A 999 5.07 -6.45 -8.27
C ASP A 999 5.27 -7.96 -8.44
N THR A 1000 4.38 -8.60 -9.19
CA THR A 1000 4.42 -10.04 -9.45
C THR A 1000 4.59 -10.38 -10.93
N ALA A 1001 4.69 -11.67 -11.25
CA ALA A 1001 4.89 -12.10 -12.62
C ALA A 1001 3.60 -12.10 -13.43
N ASP A 1002 2.53 -12.64 -12.84
CA ASP A 1002 1.21 -12.75 -13.42
C ASP A 1002 0.17 -12.29 -12.39
N ASP A 1003 -0.95 -11.71 -12.83
CA ASP A 1003 -2.02 -11.33 -11.92
C ASP A 1003 -2.89 -12.53 -11.49
N GLU A 1004 -3.91 -12.28 -10.66
CA GLU A 1004 -4.86 -13.32 -10.21
C GLU A 1004 -5.60 -14.04 -11.36
N THR A 1005 -5.66 -13.42 -12.54
CA THR A 1005 -6.27 -13.98 -13.74
C THR A 1005 -5.29 -14.79 -14.58
N GLY A 1006 -4.00 -14.78 -14.23
CA GLY A 1006 -2.91 -15.42 -14.95
C GLY A 1006 -2.41 -14.60 -16.14
N LEU A 1007 -2.68 -13.29 -16.18
CA LEU A 1007 -2.13 -12.38 -17.19
C LEU A 1007 -0.82 -11.79 -16.72
N THR A 1008 0.18 -11.75 -17.60
CA THR A 1008 1.50 -11.18 -17.27
C THR A 1008 1.41 -9.70 -16.96
N VAL A 1009 1.91 -9.34 -15.78
CA VAL A 1009 1.96 -7.96 -15.27
C VAL A 1009 3.08 -7.18 -16.01
N PRO A 1010 2.79 -5.99 -16.55
CA PRO A 1010 3.79 -5.13 -17.21
C PRO A 1010 4.79 -4.56 -16.18
N TYR A 1011 5.92 -4.05 -16.66
CA TYR A 1011 6.89 -3.36 -15.81
C TYR A 1011 6.67 -1.84 -15.84
N THR A 1012 6.69 -1.22 -14.67
CA THR A 1012 6.80 0.24 -14.53
C THR A 1012 8.25 0.67 -14.72
N CYS A 1013 8.50 1.64 -15.60
CA CYS A 1013 9.81 2.21 -15.83
C CYS A 1013 10.18 3.22 -14.72
N LEU A 1014 11.13 2.91 -13.84
CA LEU A 1014 11.60 3.87 -12.82
C LEU A 1014 12.58 4.92 -13.38
N GLY A 1015 13.07 4.70 -14.60
CA GLY A 1015 13.95 5.62 -15.30
C GLY A 1015 15.45 5.38 -15.03
N GLN A 1016 16.25 6.43 -15.30
CA GLN A 1016 17.71 6.37 -15.15
C GLN A 1016 18.12 6.44 -13.67
N VAL A 1017 19.20 5.72 -13.34
CA VAL A 1017 19.77 5.66 -11.99
C VAL A 1017 21.26 5.92 -11.97
N ASP A 1018 21.79 6.43 -10.86
CA ASP A 1018 23.21 6.64 -10.56
C ASP A 1018 23.73 5.69 -9.47
N TYR A 1019 24.99 5.28 -9.59
CA TYR A 1019 25.65 4.42 -8.60
C TYR A 1019 25.86 5.14 -7.27
N VAL A 1020 25.53 4.48 -6.15
CA VAL A 1020 25.79 5.01 -4.79
C VAL A 1020 26.84 4.18 -4.05
N GLN A 1021 26.59 2.89 -3.86
CA GLN A 1021 27.49 1.97 -3.14
C GLN A 1021 27.24 0.51 -3.54
N HIS A 1022 28.19 -0.39 -3.25
CA HIS A 1022 28.01 -1.83 -3.42
C HIS A 1022 28.65 -2.67 -2.30
N LYS A 1023 28.19 -3.91 -2.15
CA LYS A 1023 28.76 -4.95 -1.28
C LYS A 1023 28.69 -6.31 -1.98
N GLY A 1024 29.45 -7.29 -1.48
CA GLY A 1024 29.44 -8.66 -2.02
C GLY A 1024 30.37 -8.83 -3.23
N GLU A 1025 30.76 -10.08 -3.47
CA GLU A 1025 31.62 -10.46 -4.61
C GLU A 1025 30.86 -11.28 -5.65
N LYS A 1026 30.05 -12.26 -5.25
CA LYS A 1026 29.25 -13.14 -6.12
C LYS A 1026 28.00 -13.59 -5.36
N PRO A 1027 26.87 -12.88 -5.45
CA PRO A 1027 26.61 -11.72 -6.32
C PRO A 1027 27.08 -10.38 -5.73
N ILE A 1028 27.02 -9.33 -6.54
CA ILE A 1028 27.16 -7.93 -6.13
C ILE A 1028 25.78 -7.38 -5.75
N ALA A 1029 25.66 -6.80 -4.56
CA ALA A 1029 24.49 -6.03 -4.12
C ALA A 1029 24.79 -4.52 -4.25
N ILE A 1030 23.98 -3.78 -5.01
CA ILE A 1030 24.22 -2.39 -5.40
C ILE A 1030 23.05 -1.50 -4.93
N THR A 1031 23.38 -0.34 -4.37
CA THR A 1031 22.41 0.75 -4.14
C THR A 1031 22.49 1.76 -5.28
N TRP A 1032 21.35 2.02 -5.90
CA TRP A 1032 21.14 2.95 -7.00
C TRP A 1032 20.35 4.17 -6.52
N LYS A 1033 20.71 5.37 -7.00
CA LYS A 1033 19.93 6.60 -6.82
C LYS A 1033 19.17 6.92 -8.10
N LEU A 1034 17.85 7.00 -8.05
CA LEU A 1034 17.01 7.37 -9.17
C LEU A 1034 17.16 8.87 -9.50
N HIS A 1035 17.16 9.19 -10.79
CA HIS A 1035 17.14 10.59 -11.26
C HIS A 1035 15.79 11.26 -11.00
N ARG A 1036 14.72 10.47 -10.97
CA ARG A 1036 13.37 10.89 -10.62
C ARG A 1036 12.86 9.97 -9.49
N PRO A 1037 12.32 10.52 -8.38
CA PRO A 1037 11.75 9.69 -7.32
C PRO A 1037 10.65 8.76 -7.86
N MET A 1038 10.56 7.55 -7.30
CA MET A 1038 9.47 6.60 -7.60
C MET A 1038 8.10 7.23 -7.32
N PRO A 1039 7.07 6.91 -8.12
CA PRO A 1039 5.68 7.13 -7.74
C PRO A 1039 5.41 6.53 -6.36
N ALA A 1040 4.57 7.19 -5.59
CA ALA A 1040 4.37 6.80 -4.20
C ALA A 1040 3.72 5.39 -4.04
N ASP A 1041 2.82 4.99 -4.94
CA ASP A 1041 2.20 3.65 -4.99
C ASP A 1041 3.20 2.55 -5.37
N VAL A 1042 4.08 2.84 -6.33
CA VAL A 1042 5.17 1.94 -6.76
C VAL A 1042 6.18 1.78 -5.62
N PHE A 1043 6.46 2.85 -4.90
CA PHE A 1043 7.32 2.81 -3.72
C PHE A 1043 6.69 2.00 -2.58
N ALA A 1044 5.39 2.16 -2.31
CA ALA A 1044 4.67 1.39 -1.29
C ALA A 1044 4.78 -0.12 -1.55
N THR A 1045 4.64 -0.53 -2.82
CA THR A 1045 4.77 -1.93 -3.24
C THR A 1045 6.24 -2.42 -3.21
N ALA A 1046 7.20 -1.58 -3.58
CA ALA A 1046 8.62 -1.93 -3.61
C ALA A 1046 9.31 -1.87 -2.23
N ALA A 1047 8.68 -1.22 -1.24
CA ALA A 1047 9.24 -1.07 0.08
C ALA A 1047 9.15 -2.40 0.87
N PRO A 1048 10.22 -2.80 1.58
CA PRO A 1048 10.26 -4.05 2.34
C PRO A 1048 9.42 -4.01 3.63
N VAL A 1049 8.93 -2.83 4.02
CA VAL A 1049 8.12 -2.57 5.21
C VAL A 1049 6.97 -1.66 4.78
N ALA A 1050 5.73 -2.08 5.02
CA ALA A 1050 4.55 -1.24 4.86
C ALA A 1050 4.72 0.05 5.69
N GLN A 1051 4.55 1.22 5.05
CA GLN A 1051 4.82 2.52 5.67
C GLN A 1051 3.70 2.96 6.61
#